data_AF-A0A7H8QVM0-F1
#
_entry.id   AF-A0A7H8QVM0-F1
#
_cell.length_a   1.000
_cell.length_b   1.000
_cell.length_c   1.000
_cell.angle_alpha   90.00
_cell.angle_beta   90.00
_cell.angle_gamma   90.00
#
_symmetry.space_group_name_H-M   'P 1'
#
loop_
_entity.id
_entity.type
_entity.pdbx_description
1 polymer ?
#
loop_
_entity_poly.entity_id
_entity_poly.type
_entity_poly.pdbx_seq_one_letter_code
_entity_poly.pdbx_strand_id
1 'polypeptide(L)'
;MVLYPIGISTTAFVVVGAYLLFHGEGEAFNVGQFLESVSPFTWATIGIAMCIGLSVVGAAWGILLTGSSILGGGVKAPRIRTKNLISIIFCEVVAIYGVIMAIIFTSKLNSVDPENLYSASNMYTGFALFWSGIIVGFTNLICGVSVGINGSSAALADAADPSLFVKILVVEIFSSVLGLFGLIIGLLVSGKAVDFNGGTGFAVKDVTPETVSPLIHRHAPGLVHGMLAASLQVTPFAVMSRPVAGVRNQSLILTLPGSPKGAKENLEAVINLLPHACIQAAGANSREIHAGGLKKLESEAAVSATNNNVTKHNDHGHGHGHSHHHHHHHHHGGESGGHQVPKAHTLPEDRPQSNDPNAGPTRRYRSSPYPMLSVEEALKIIAEETPEPSIIEVPIDSNLVGSVLAEDVYAGEAVPAYRASIVDGYAVIAPQESAPGPRTKGVFPVASVSHAQAASMPPPLEQGSIARITTGAPLPPNANAVVMVEDTALASTTPDGKEEATVEILTDEIKPGENVREPGSDVTKGSKILSKGDLISAVGGEIGLLASTGTHTVKIFKKPTVGVLSTGDELVEHDDRRVLTGGQIRDSNRPSLISCLRSWGFQTVDLGIARDTPAGELEQALRGALRGLGAGQQPPVDIIITTGGVSMGELDLLKPTIERVLGGTIHFGRVSMKPGKPTTFASVPYKPTSSSSTSPSTPASTSQQERERRLIFSLPGNPVSALVTLNLFVLPSLHQMMGLAASTSHKYASNVGLPIVSAILAHAIPLDPKRTEYHRAIVTASNKDGRLYAASTGLAGVGQRSSRVGSLAKANALLVLRPGVGRIEENQLVEALLMGSIVSDD
;
A
#
# COMPACT_ATOMS: atom_id res chain seq x y z
N MET A 1 -69.54 20.87 -24.81
CA MET A 1 -69.52 19.55 -25.49
C MET A 1 -68.81 18.45 -24.68
N VAL A 2 -68.00 18.77 -23.67
CA VAL A 2 -67.23 17.79 -22.85
C VAL A 2 -68.06 17.11 -21.73
N LEU A 3 -69.21 17.69 -21.35
CA LEU A 3 -70.08 17.13 -20.31
C LEU A 3 -70.81 15.84 -20.72
N TYR A 4 -71.11 15.68 -22.01
CA TYR A 4 -71.81 14.49 -22.52
C TYR A 4 -70.98 13.20 -22.44
N PRO A 5 -69.71 13.15 -22.89
CA PRO A 5 -68.91 11.91 -22.81
C PRO A 5 -68.58 11.52 -21.36
N ILE A 6 -68.40 12.50 -20.47
CA ILE A 6 -68.22 12.24 -19.04
C ILE A 6 -69.50 11.65 -18.46
N GLY A 7 -70.66 12.28 -18.70
CA GLY A 7 -71.95 11.77 -18.21
C GLY A 7 -72.29 10.37 -18.74
N ILE A 8 -72.01 10.09 -20.01
CA ILE A 8 -72.22 8.77 -20.62
C ILE A 8 -71.31 7.72 -19.97
N SER A 9 -70.02 8.03 -19.79
CA SER A 9 -69.09 7.09 -19.15
C SER A 9 -69.48 6.82 -17.70
N THR A 10 -69.79 7.85 -16.92
CA THR A 10 -70.19 7.70 -15.52
C THR A 10 -71.47 6.88 -15.41
N THR A 11 -72.47 7.14 -16.27
CA THR A 11 -73.72 6.39 -16.27
C THR A 11 -73.48 4.93 -16.68
N ALA A 12 -72.64 4.68 -17.68
CA ALA A 12 -72.28 3.32 -18.10
C ALA A 12 -71.56 2.55 -16.98
N PHE A 13 -70.59 3.16 -16.29
CA PHE A 13 -69.89 2.53 -15.17
C PHE A 13 -70.82 2.24 -14.00
N VAL A 14 -71.76 3.12 -13.70
CA VAL A 14 -72.74 2.91 -12.63
C VAL A 14 -73.73 1.80 -12.99
N VAL A 15 -74.22 1.76 -14.23
CA VAL A 15 -75.14 0.71 -14.69
C VAL A 15 -74.46 -0.66 -14.70
N VAL A 16 -73.24 -0.74 -15.22
CA VAL A 16 -72.45 -1.99 -15.23
C VAL A 16 -72.11 -2.43 -13.80
N GLY A 17 -71.68 -1.49 -12.94
CA GLY A 17 -71.38 -1.79 -11.54
C GLY A 17 -72.59 -2.28 -10.76
N ALA A 18 -73.76 -1.65 -10.95
CA ALA A 18 -75.01 -2.08 -10.34
C ALA A 18 -75.47 -3.45 -10.88
N TYR A 19 -75.34 -3.68 -12.19
CA TYR A 19 -75.67 -4.96 -12.82
C TYR A 19 -74.85 -6.11 -12.24
N LEU A 20 -73.53 -5.93 -12.12
CA LEU A 20 -72.61 -6.89 -11.51
C LEU A 20 -72.95 -7.14 -10.03
N LEU A 21 -73.25 -6.08 -9.27
CA LEU A 21 -73.60 -6.18 -7.86
C LEU A 21 -74.89 -6.99 -7.62
N PHE A 22 -75.94 -6.74 -8.41
CA PHE A 22 -77.24 -7.39 -8.20
C PHE A 22 -77.32 -8.82 -8.76
N HIS A 23 -76.46 -9.20 -9.72
CA HIS A 23 -76.40 -10.58 -10.22
C HIS A 23 -75.42 -11.47 -9.43
N GLY A 24 -74.87 -10.97 -8.31
CA GLY A 24 -73.91 -11.73 -7.50
C GLY A 24 -72.53 -11.86 -8.13
N GLU A 25 -72.27 -11.18 -9.25
CA GLU A 25 -70.97 -11.09 -9.94
C GLU A 25 -70.18 -9.83 -9.51
N GLY A 26 -70.49 -9.25 -8.34
CA GLY A 26 -69.84 -8.04 -7.84
C GLY A 26 -68.33 -8.19 -7.64
N GLU A 27 -67.82 -9.42 -7.54
CA GLU A 27 -66.38 -9.74 -7.48
C GLU A 27 -65.75 -10.00 -8.87
N ALA A 28 -66.51 -9.97 -9.96
CA ALA A 28 -65.99 -10.24 -11.31
C ALA A 28 -64.97 -9.19 -11.78
N PHE A 29 -64.99 -7.98 -11.21
CA PHE A 29 -63.96 -6.96 -11.43
C PHE A 29 -63.24 -6.61 -10.12
N ASN A 30 -62.42 -7.56 -9.65
CA ASN A 30 -61.56 -7.34 -8.50
C ASN A 30 -60.30 -6.56 -8.92
N VAL A 31 -60.28 -5.26 -8.65
CA VAL A 31 -59.15 -4.36 -8.97
C VAL A 31 -57.87 -4.82 -8.29
N GLY A 32 -57.95 -5.36 -7.07
CA GLY A 32 -56.80 -5.93 -6.37
C GLY A 32 -56.24 -7.13 -7.10
N GLN A 33 -57.11 -8.08 -7.46
CA GLN A 33 -56.73 -9.26 -8.23
C GLN A 33 -56.20 -8.89 -9.63
N PHE A 34 -56.72 -7.84 -10.27
CA PHE A 34 -56.19 -7.31 -11.52
C PHE A 34 -54.77 -6.75 -11.34
N LEU A 35 -54.54 -5.94 -10.31
CA LEU A 35 -53.23 -5.36 -10.03
C LEU A 35 -52.18 -6.42 -9.65
N GLU A 36 -52.60 -7.50 -8.98
CA GLU A 36 -51.74 -8.62 -8.58
C GLU A 36 -51.53 -9.66 -9.69
N SER A 37 -52.50 -9.86 -10.58
CA SER A 37 -52.41 -10.84 -11.68
C SER A 37 -51.66 -10.30 -12.91
N VAL A 38 -51.59 -8.97 -13.07
CA VAL A 38 -50.81 -8.36 -14.15
C VAL A 38 -49.33 -8.44 -13.82
N SER A 39 -48.56 -9.03 -14.74
CA SER A 39 -47.14 -9.26 -14.50
C SER A 39 -46.37 -7.96 -14.23
N PRO A 40 -45.40 -7.95 -13.29
CA PRO A 40 -44.59 -6.77 -13.02
C PRO A 40 -43.81 -6.27 -14.25
N PHE A 41 -43.49 -7.17 -15.19
CA PHE A 41 -42.91 -6.81 -16.49
C PHE A 41 -43.89 -6.02 -17.38
N THR A 42 -45.16 -6.39 -17.37
CA THR A 42 -46.21 -5.65 -18.09
C THR A 42 -46.35 -4.24 -17.52
N TRP A 43 -46.32 -4.08 -16.19
CA TRP A 43 -46.34 -2.76 -15.56
C TRP A 43 -45.13 -1.90 -15.97
N ALA A 44 -43.93 -2.46 -15.88
CA ALA A 44 -42.72 -1.74 -16.28
C ALA A 44 -42.72 -1.34 -17.76
N THR A 45 -43.11 -2.24 -18.67
CA THR A 45 -43.13 -1.98 -20.11
C THR A 45 -44.18 -0.94 -20.51
N ILE A 46 -45.36 -0.94 -19.89
CA ILE A 46 -46.37 0.12 -20.09
C ILE A 46 -45.83 1.48 -19.62
N GLY A 47 -45.12 1.52 -18.48
CA GLY A 47 -44.44 2.72 -18.00
C GLY A 47 -43.45 3.28 -19.02
N ILE A 48 -42.59 2.41 -19.55
CA ILE A 48 -41.60 2.76 -20.57
C ILE A 48 -42.28 3.30 -21.84
N ALA A 49 -43.37 2.67 -22.29
CA ALA A 49 -44.13 3.13 -23.44
C ALA A 49 -44.75 4.53 -23.21
N MET A 50 -45.34 4.76 -22.04
CA MET A 50 -45.92 6.06 -21.67
C MET A 50 -44.85 7.16 -21.54
N CYS A 51 -43.65 6.81 -21.04
CA CYS A 51 -42.52 7.74 -20.96
C CYS A 51 -42.16 8.32 -22.33
N ILE A 52 -42.00 7.46 -23.34
CA ILE A 52 -41.68 7.89 -24.71
C ILE A 52 -42.87 8.60 -25.34
N GLY A 53 -44.06 7.98 -25.32
CA GLY A 53 -45.23 8.46 -26.03
C GLY A 53 -45.67 9.86 -25.62
N LEU A 54 -45.79 10.11 -24.31
CA LEU A 54 -46.22 11.42 -23.80
C LEU A 54 -45.16 12.50 -24.00
N SER A 55 -43.87 12.15 -23.90
CA SER A 55 -42.77 13.09 -24.15
C SER A 55 -42.76 13.56 -25.62
N VAL A 56 -42.98 12.65 -26.56
CA VAL A 56 -43.04 12.96 -28.00
C VAL A 56 -44.27 13.82 -28.32
N VAL A 57 -45.44 13.52 -27.74
CA VAL A 57 -46.65 14.33 -27.91
C VAL A 57 -46.45 15.75 -27.38
N GLY A 58 -45.80 15.90 -26.22
CA GLY A 58 -45.47 17.22 -25.65
C GLY A 58 -44.57 18.06 -26.55
N ALA A 59 -43.49 17.46 -27.03
CA ALA A 59 -42.58 18.10 -27.97
C ALA A 59 -43.33 18.54 -29.24
N ALA A 60 -44.11 17.64 -29.84
CA ALA A 60 -44.87 17.93 -31.06
C ALA A 60 -45.87 19.09 -30.88
N TRP A 61 -46.58 19.13 -29.75
CA TRP A 61 -47.52 20.21 -29.46
C TRP A 61 -46.81 21.56 -29.23
N GLY A 62 -45.68 21.55 -28.52
CA GLY A 62 -44.86 22.74 -28.30
C GLY A 62 -44.31 23.34 -29.59
N ILE A 63 -43.86 22.47 -30.50
CA ILE A 63 -43.39 22.85 -31.84
C ILE A 63 -44.54 23.45 -32.67
N LEU A 64 -45.75 22.89 -32.60
CA LEU A 64 -46.92 23.39 -33.32
C LEU A 64 -47.31 24.82 -32.87
N LEU A 65 -47.37 25.07 -31.57
CA LEU A 65 -47.73 26.39 -31.01
C LEU A 65 -46.71 27.47 -31.37
N THR A 66 -45.43 27.15 -31.20
CA THR A 66 -44.33 28.07 -31.53
C THR A 66 -44.24 28.30 -33.04
N GLY A 67 -44.28 27.22 -33.82
CA GLY A 67 -44.13 27.27 -35.27
C GLY A 67 -45.22 28.09 -35.95
N SER A 68 -46.49 27.93 -35.54
CA SER A 68 -47.59 28.74 -36.08
C SER A 68 -47.43 30.24 -35.80
N SER A 69 -46.89 30.59 -34.63
CA SER A 69 -46.63 31.99 -34.23
C SER A 69 -45.44 32.60 -34.98
N ILE A 70 -44.37 31.83 -35.19
CA ILE A 70 -43.21 32.25 -35.99
C ILE A 70 -43.63 32.45 -37.46
N LEU A 71 -44.46 31.58 -38.01
CA LEU A 71 -44.98 31.70 -39.38
C LEU A 71 -45.83 32.98 -39.54
N GLY A 72 -46.74 33.25 -38.61
CA GLY A 72 -47.57 34.46 -38.64
C GLY A 72 -46.78 35.75 -38.39
N GLY A 73 -46.03 35.82 -37.28
CA GLY A 73 -45.24 36.99 -36.90
C GLY A 73 -44.09 37.27 -37.88
N GLY A 74 -43.52 36.22 -38.47
CA GLY A 74 -42.39 36.29 -39.40
C GLY A 74 -42.75 36.82 -40.78
N VAL A 75 -44.04 37.04 -41.09
CA VAL A 75 -44.46 37.83 -42.28
C VAL A 75 -44.33 39.32 -41.99
N LYS A 76 -44.70 39.77 -40.79
CA LYS A 76 -44.63 41.19 -40.38
C LYS A 76 -43.23 41.62 -39.94
N ALA A 77 -42.47 40.73 -39.31
CA ALA A 77 -41.10 40.97 -38.84
C ALA A 77 -40.17 39.79 -39.20
N PRO A 78 -39.55 39.78 -40.40
CA PRO A 78 -38.79 38.61 -40.90
C PRO A 78 -37.62 38.16 -40.02
N ARG A 79 -37.03 39.08 -39.25
CA ARG A 79 -35.89 38.80 -38.35
C ARG A 79 -36.18 37.73 -37.29
N ILE A 80 -37.45 37.52 -36.91
CA ILE A 80 -37.81 36.61 -35.83
C ILE A 80 -37.70 35.14 -36.24
N ARG A 81 -37.67 34.83 -37.56
CA ARG A 81 -37.68 33.46 -38.10
C ARG A 81 -36.48 32.64 -37.68
N THR A 82 -35.30 33.25 -37.59
CA THR A 82 -34.06 32.53 -37.27
C THR A 82 -33.77 32.54 -35.77
N LYS A 83 -34.08 33.64 -35.08
CA LYS A 83 -33.79 33.80 -33.65
C LYS A 83 -34.69 32.95 -32.75
N ASN A 84 -35.97 32.83 -33.09
CA ASN A 84 -36.93 32.07 -32.27
C ASN A 84 -36.95 30.56 -32.59
N LEU A 85 -36.03 30.05 -33.43
CA LEU A 85 -35.86 28.60 -33.62
C LEU A 85 -35.36 27.91 -32.36
N ILE A 86 -34.72 28.65 -31.45
CA ILE A 86 -34.28 28.13 -30.17
C ILE A 86 -35.43 27.48 -29.37
N SER A 87 -36.64 28.00 -29.52
CA SER A 87 -37.84 27.47 -28.86
C SER A 87 -38.29 26.13 -29.39
N ILE A 88 -38.09 25.88 -30.69
CA ILE A 88 -38.32 24.57 -31.30
C ILE A 88 -37.28 23.58 -30.79
N ILE A 89 -36.00 23.98 -30.71
CA ILE A 89 -34.92 23.14 -30.19
C ILE A 89 -35.20 22.72 -28.74
N PHE A 90 -35.66 23.64 -27.88
CA PHE A 90 -36.01 23.29 -26.50
C PHE A 90 -37.18 22.31 -26.43
N CYS A 91 -38.17 22.41 -27.35
CA CYS A 91 -39.24 21.41 -27.44
C CYS A 91 -38.71 20.02 -27.86
N GLU A 92 -37.73 19.95 -28.77
CA GLU A 92 -37.12 18.67 -29.20
C GLU A 92 -36.35 17.97 -28.09
N VAL A 93 -35.62 18.74 -27.27
CA VAL A 93 -34.87 18.20 -26.12
C VAL A 93 -35.79 17.43 -25.16
N VAL A 94 -37.05 17.84 -25.01
CA VAL A 94 -38.05 17.15 -24.19
C VAL A 94 -38.34 15.73 -24.70
N ALA A 95 -38.38 15.52 -26.01
CA ALA A 95 -38.53 14.18 -26.59
C ALA A 95 -37.29 13.31 -26.34
N ILE A 96 -36.08 13.90 -26.44
CA ILE A 96 -34.81 13.20 -26.19
C ILE A 96 -34.76 12.70 -24.74
N TYR A 97 -35.22 13.51 -23.77
CA TYR A 97 -35.30 13.10 -22.36
C TYR A 97 -36.16 11.84 -22.18
N GLY A 98 -37.32 11.77 -22.85
CA GLY A 98 -38.18 10.58 -22.81
C GLY A 98 -37.51 9.32 -23.35
N VAL A 99 -36.73 9.45 -24.44
CA VAL A 99 -36.00 8.33 -25.06
C VAL A 99 -34.85 7.84 -24.17
N ILE A 100 -34.03 8.74 -23.63
CA ILE A 100 -32.91 8.37 -22.75
C ILE A 100 -33.42 7.63 -21.51
N MET A 101 -34.50 8.14 -20.89
CA MET A 101 -35.08 7.52 -19.70
C MET A 101 -35.67 6.13 -19.98
N ALA A 102 -36.27 5.93 -21.16
CA ALA A 102 -36.75 4.62 -21.56
C ALA A 102 -35.63 3.58 -21.71
N ILE A 103 -34.46 3.99 -22.23
CA ILE A 103 -33.28 3.11 -22.31
C ILE A 103 -32.80 2.74 -20.90
N ILE A 104 -32.74 3.69 -19.97
CA ILE A 104 -32.34 3.46 -18.57
C ILE A 104 -33.33 2.52 -17.84
N PHE A 105 -34.64 2.66 -18.08
CA PHE A 105 -35.62 1.77 -17.47
C PHE A 105 -35.55 0.35 -18.02
N THR A 106 -35.24 0.21 -19.32
CA THR A 106 -35.10 -1.10 -19.97
C THR A 106 -33.92 -1.89 -19.40
N SER A 107 -32.83 -1.24 -19.01
CA SER A 107 -31.68 -1.93 -18.40
C SER A 107 -31.97 -2.53 -17.02
N LYS A 108 -33.09 -2.15 -16.37
CA LYS A 108 -33.55 -2.72 -15.10
C LYS A 108 -34.43 -3.98 -15.28
N LEU A 109 -34.77 -4.35 -16.52
CA LEU A 109 -35.58 -5.53 -16.85
C LEU A 109 -34.67 -6.72 -17.19
N ASN A 110 -34.28 -7.50 -16.18
CA ASN A 110 -33.55 -8.76 -16.36
C ASN A 110 -34.52 -9.93 -16.40
N SER A 111 -34.30 -10.95 -17.24
CA SER A 111 -35.13 -12.16 -17.27
C SER A 111 -35.17 -12.85 -15.91
N VAL A 112 -36.37 -13.12 -15.38
CA VAL A 112 -36.58 -13.75 -14.07
C VAL A 112 -37.42 -15.01 -14.25
N ASP A 113 -37.09 -16.06 -13.50
CA ASP A 113 -37.84 -17.32 -13.53
C ASP A 113 -39.32 -17.11 -13.15
N PRO A 114 -40.26 -17.84 -13.78
CA PRO A 114 -41.70 -17.64 -13.60
C PRO A 114 -42.18 -17.73 -12.15
N GLU A 115 -41.51 -18.51 -11.30
CA GLU A 115 -41.85 -18.69 -9.88
C GLU A 115 -41.54 -17.45 -9.02
N ASN A 116 -40.52 -16.67 -9.39
CA ASN A 116 -40.09 -15.48 -8.64
C ASN A 116 -40.63 -14.16 -9.23
N LEU A 117 -41.38 -14.25 -10.32
CA LEU A 117 -41.86 -13.10 -11.08
C LEU A 117 -42.73 -12.15 -10.23
N TYR A 118 -43.59 -12.72 -9.39
CA TYR A 118 -44.54 -11.99 -8.54
C TYR A 118 -44.02 -11.72 -7.11
N SER A 119 -42.71 -11.81 -6.88
CA SER A 119 -42.16 -11.43 -5.57
C SER A 119 -42.42 -9.95 -5.27
N ALA A 120 -42.59 -9.57 -4.00
CA ALA A 120 -42.90 -8.19 -3.62
C ALA A 120 -41.85 -7.18 -4.11
N SER A 121 -40.57 -7.57 -4.16
CA SER A 121 -39.48 -6.75 -4.70
C SER A 121 -39.65 -6.52 -6.21
N ASN A 122 -40.05 -7.56 -6.92
CA ASN A 122 -40.21 -7.55 -8.37
C ASN A 122 -41.49 -6.80 -8.77
N MET A 123 -42.55 -6.96 -7.98
CA MET A 123 -43.79 -6.19 -8.06
C MET A 123 -43.54 -4.71 -7.79
N TYR A 124 -42.79 -4.36 -6.75
CA TYR A 124 -42.38 -2.98 -6.49
C TYR A 124 -41.55 -2.41 -7.64
N THR A 125 -40.63 -3.19 -8.20
CA THR A 125 -39.82 -2.76 -9.34
C THR A 125 -40.67 -2.50 -10.58
N GLY A 126 -41.64 -3.38 -10.86
CA GLY A 126 -42.63 -3.19 -11.92
C GLY A 126 -43.43 -1.89 -11.75
N PHE A 127 -43.97 -1.65 -10.56
CA PHE A 127 -44.74 -0.43 -10.27
C PHE A 127 -43.86 0.83 -10.24
N ALA A 128 -42.63 0.74 -9.72
CA ALA A 128 -41.72 1.87 -9.67
C ALA A 128 -41.32 2.31 -11.09
N LEU A 129 -41.04 1.36 -11.99
CA LEU A 129 -40.78 1.68 -13.40
C LEU A 129 -42.04 2.22 -14.11
N PHE A 130 -43.22 1.67 -13.81
CA PHE A 130 -44.49 2.18 -14.30
C PHE A 130 -44.70 3.66 -13.95
N TRP A 131 -44.64 3.99 -12.66
CA TRP A 131 -44.85 5.36 -12.18
C TRP A 131 -43.72 6.29 -12.58
N SER A 132 -42.48 5.82 -12.64
CA SER A 132 -41.36 6.61 -13.16
C SER A 132 -41.59 7.01 -14.62
N GLY A 133 -42.07 6.08 -15.45
CA GLY A 133 -42.39 6.35 -16.84
C GLY A 133 -43.56 7.34 -17.02
N ILE A 134 -44.60 7.22 -16.20
CA ILE A 134 -45.73 8.17 -16.20
C ILE A 134 -45.28 9.56 -15.77
N ILE A 135 -44.49 9.68 -14.70
CA ILE A 135 -44.01 10.97 -14.19
C ILE A 135 -43.17 11.69 -15.24
N VAL A 136 -42.19 11.00 -15.83
CA VAL A 136 -41.34 11.57 -16.87
C VAL A 136 -42.20 11.96 -18.08
N GLY A 137 -43.06 11.06 -18.55
CA GLY A 137 -43.91 11.30 -19.71
C GLY A 137 -44.85 12.50 -19.55
N PHE A 138 -45.61 12.59 -18.45
CA PHE A 138 -46.52 13.70 -18.21
C PHE A 138 -45.80 15.02 -17.94
N THR A 139 -44.69 14.99 -17.22
CA THR A 139 -43.92 16.21 -16.96
C THR A 139 -43.33 16.74 -18.25
N ASN A 140 -42.84 15.86 -19.13
CA ASN A 140 -42.38 16.23 -20.46
C ASN A 140 -43.52 16.71 -21.36
N LEU A 141 -44.72 16.11 -21.28
CA LEU A 141 -45.91 16.60 -21.97
C LEU A 141 -46.21 18.05 -21.61
N ILE A 142 -46.31 18.35 -20.31
CA ILE A 142 -46.62 19.70 -19.81
C ILE A 142 -45.48 20.67 -20.08
N CYS A 143 -44.23 20.22 -19.95
CA CYS A 143 -43.04 20.99 -20.28
C CYS A 143 -43.05 21.43 -21.75
N GLY A 144 -43.28 20.50 -22.69
CA GLY A 144 -43.34 20.81 -24.12
C GLY A 144 -44.44 21.81 -24.46
N VAL A 145 -45.63 21.68 -23.86
CA VAL A 145 -46.72 22.66 -24.03
C VAL A 145 -46.33 24.03 -23.46
N SER A 146 -45.71 24.07 -22.27
CA SER A 146 -45.35 25.32 -21.59
C SER A 146 -44.22 26.07 -22.33
N VAL A 147 -43.19 25.35 -22.77
CA VAL A 147 -42.13 25.87 -23.63
C VAL A 147 -42.75 26.38 -24.94
N GLY A 148 -43.71 25.67 -25.52
CA GLY A 148 -44.41 26.10 -26.73
C GLY A 148 -45.21 27.40 -26.59
N ILE A 149 -45.91 27.59 -25.47
CA ILE A 149 -46.66 28.83 -25.18
C ILE A 149 -45.68 30.01 -24.99
N ASN A 150 -44.57 29.77 -24.29
CA ASN A 150 -43.58 30.81 -24.05
C ASN A 150 -42.77 31.14 -25.31
N GLY A 151 -42.44 30.16 -26.14
CA GLY A 151 -41.84 30.37 -27.46
C GLY A 151 -42.78 31.12 -28.42
N SER A 152 -44.07 30.80 -28.42
CA SER A 152 -45.09 31.55 -29.15
C SER A 152 -45.15 33.01 -28.69
N SER A 153 -45.16 33.24 -27.37
CA SER A 153 -45.16 34.59 -26.79
C SER A 153 -43.87 35.36 -27.07
N ALA A 154 -42.72 34.67 -27.05
CA ALA A 154 -41.41 35.23 -27.38
C ALA A 154 -41.38 35.71 -28.84
N ALA A 155 -41.87 34.89 -29.76
CA ALA A 155 -41.93 35.22 -31.19
C ALA A 155 -42.82 36.45 -31.44
N LEU A 156 -43.99 36.53 -30.81
CA LEU A 156 -44.90 37.66 -30.97
C LEU A 156 -44.38 38.94 -30.30
N ALA A 157 -43.75 38.82 -29.12
CA ALA A 157 -43.15 39.95 -28.43
C ALA A 157 -41.91 40.50 -29.15
N ASP A 158 -41.02 39.64 -29.65
CA ASP A 158 -39.84 40.04 -30.46
C ASP A 158 -40.27 40.69 -31.79
N ALA A 159 -41.40 40.25 -32.36
CA ALA A 159 -41.99 40.89 -33.53
C ALA A 159 -42.42 42.34 -33.23
N ALA A 160 -42.97 42.58 -32.04
CA ALA A 160 -43.41 43.90 -31.59
C ALA A 160 -42.24 44.80 -31.11
N ASP A 161 -41.38 44.29 -30.23
CA ASP A 161 -40.19 44.95 -29.69
C ASP A 161 -39.04 43.95 -29.52
N PRO A 162 -37.93 44.10 -30.29
CA PRO A 162 -36.76 43.22 -30.20
C PRO A 162 -36.09 43.18 -28.82
N SER A 163 -36.23 44.23 -28.00
CA SER A 163 -35.57 44.31 -26.69
C SER A 163 -36.12 43.29 -25.68
N LEU A 164 -37.33 42.77 -25.93
CA LEU A 164 -38.01 41.82 -25.04
C LEU A 164 -37.60 40.37 -25.26
N PHE A 165 -36.98 40.04 -26.39
CA PHE A 165 -36.62 38.66 -26.75
C PHE A 165 -35.79 37.98 -25.65
N VAL A 166 -34.70 38.62 -25.20
CA VAL A 166 -33.81 38.06 -24.17
C VAL A 166 -34.55 37.88 -22.83
N LYS A 167 -35.48 38.78 -22.49
CA LYS A 167 -36.23 38.70 -21.23
C LYS A 167 -37.17 37.50 -21.22
N ILE A 168 -37.83 37.22 -22.35
CA ILE A 168 -38.75 36.09 -22.46
C ILE A 168 -37.98 34.77 -22.62
N LEU A 169 -36.82 34.78 -23.28
CA LEU A 169 -35.94 33.61 -23.38
C LEU A 169 -35.56 33.07 -22.00
N VAL A 170 -35.35 33.94 -21.00
CA VAL A 170 -35.11 33.52 -19.62
C VAL A 170 -36.31 32.74 -19.05
N VAL A 171 -37.54 33.22 -19.28
CA VAL A 171 -38.78 32.53 -18.85
C VAL A 171 -38.92 31.18 -19.54
N GLU A 172 -38.51 31.11 -20.80
CA GLU A 172 -38.53 29.90 -21.59
C GLU A 172 -37.56 28.83 -21.06
N ILE A 173 -36.35 29.23 -20.66
CA ILE A 173 -35.40 28.33 -19.99
C ILE A 173 -36.04 27.74 -18.73
N PHE A 174 -36.66 28.55 -17.89
CA PHE A 174 -37.36 28.06 -16.69
C PHE A 174 -38.50 27.09 -17.00
N SER A 175 -39.15 27.24 -18.15
CA SER A 175 -40.22 26.34 -18.58
C SER A 175 -39.67 24.98 -18.99
N SER A 176 -38.52 24.96 -19.66
CA SER A 176 -37.82 23.73 -20.05
C SER A 176 -37.31 22.91 -18.86
N VAL A 177 -36.98 23.58 -17.75
CA VAL A 177 -36.51 22.94 -16.51
C VAL A 177 -37.58 22.02 -15.89
N LEU A 178 -38.87 22.24 -16.16
CA LEU A 178 -39.93 21.32 -15.70
C LEU A 178 -39.66 19.88 -16.18
N GLY A 179 -39.30 19.70 -17.45
CA GLY A 179 -38.95 18.38 -18.01
C GLY A 179 -37.73 17.76 -17.32
N LEU A 180 -36.73 18.57 -16.98
CA LEU A 180 -35.56 18.13 -16.22
C LEU A 180 -35.95 17.65 -14.80
N PHE A 181 -36.87 18.33 -14.12
CA PHE A 181 -37.38 17.86 -12.82
C PHE A 181 -38.13 16.54 -12.96
N GLY A 182 -38.96 16.39 -14.00
CA GLY A 182 -39.62 15.12 -14.32
C GLY A 182 -38.61 13.99 -14.50
N LEU A 183 -37.53 14.24 -15.23
CA LEU A 183 -36.43 13.31 -15.42
C LEU A 183 -35.74 12.95 -14.09
N ILE A 184 -35.39 13.94 -13.26
CA ILE A 184 -34.74 13.73 -11.96
C ILE A 184 -35.64 12.90 -11.04
N ILE A 185 -36.94 13.23 -10.94
CA ILE A 185 -37.89 12.47 -10.12
C ILE A 185 -38.07 11.06 -10.68
N GLY A 186 -38.17 10.89 -11.99
CA GLY A 186 -38.21 9.57 -12.62
C GLY A 186 -36.98 8.71 -12.31
N LEU A 187 -35.79 9.31 -12.33
CA LEU A 187 -34.56 8.64 -11.90
C LEU A 187 -34.55 8.35 -10.40
N LEU A 188 -35.11 9.23 -9.55
CA LEU A 188 -35.18 9.00 -8.11
C LEU A 188 -36.18 7.90 -7.73
N VAL A 189 -37.31 7.81 -8.43
CA VAL A 189 -38.32 6.78 -8.20
C VAL A 189 -37.81 5.43 -8.68
N SER A 190 -37.26 5.37 -9.90
CA SER A 190 -36.65 4.14 -10.44
C SER A 190 -35.31 3.77 -9.80
N GLY A 191 -34.55 4.73 -9.29
CA GLY A 191 -33.28 4.51 -8.61
C GLY A 191 -33.44 3.83 -7.25
N LYS A 192 -34.63 3.98 -6.62
CA LYS A 192 -35.03 3.21 -5.43
C LYS A 192 -35.57 1.82 -5.77
N ALA A 193 -35.90 1.58 -7.04
CA ALA A 193 -36.26 0.26 -7.51
C ALA A 193 -34.99 -0.59 -7.61
N VAL A 194 -34.89 -1.56 -6.70
CA VAL A 194 -33.81 -2.55 -6.71
C VAL A 194 -33.91 -3.32 -8.02
N ASP A 195 -32.82 -3.55 -8.72
CA ASP A 195 -32.83 -4.52 -9.82
C ASP A 195 -33.27 -5.84 -9.18
N PHE A 196 -34.43 -6.38 -9.56
CA PHE A 196 -35.00 -7.64 -9.07
C PHE A 196 -34.03 -8.46 -8.11
N ASN A 197 -34.05 -8.23 -6.74
CA ASN A 197 -33.60 -9.06 -5.56
C ASN A 197 -32.94 -8.34 -4.30
N GLY A 198 -33.06 -8.87 -3.04
CA GLY A 198 -32.34 -8.41 -1.79
C GLY A 198 -32.29 -9.36 -0.53
N GLY A 199 -31.30 -9.20 0.39
CA GLY A 199 -31.04 -10.07 1.59
C GLY A 199 -30.09 -9.51 2.71
N THR A 200 -29.76 -10.32 3.74
CA THR A 200 -28.89 -9.98 4.91
C THR A 200 -27.55 -10.74 4.96
N GLY A 201 -27.20 -11.42 3.87
CA GLY A 201 -25.99 -12.21 3.76
C GLY A 201 -24.76 -11.38 3.36
N PHE A 202 -23.78 -12.06 2.77
CA PHE A 202 -22.53 -11.46 2.31
C PHE A 202 -22.54 -11.14 0.81
N ALA A 203 -23.66 -11.34 0.12
CA ALA A 203 -23.74 -11.01 -1.30
C ALA A 203 -23.55 -9.50 -1.50
N VAL A 204 -22.93 -9.09 -2.60
CA VAL A 204 -22.68 -7.66 -2.94
C VAL A 204 -23.98 -6.83 -2.94
N LYS A 205 -25.13 -7.50 -3.11
CA LYS A 205 -26.47 -6.92 -3.13
C LYS A 205 -27.17 -6.94 -1.75
N ASP A 206 -26.64 -7.67 -0.78
CA ASP A 206 -27.18 -7.80 0.57
C ASP A 206 -26.68 -6.65 1.45
N VAL A 207 -27.32 -5.49 1.28
CA VAL A 207 -26.93 -4.25 1.94
C VAL A 207 -27.84 -3.89 3.13
N THR A 208 -28.73 -4.80 3.51
CA THR A 208 -29.68 -4.61 4.62
C THR A 208 -28.97 -4.20 5.93
N PRO A 209 -27.86 -4.83 6.35
CA PRO A 209 -27.14 -4.45 7.57
C PRO A 209 -26.52 -3.04 7.52
N GLU A 210 -25.88 -2.71 6.40
CA GLU A 210 -25.24 -1.42 6.13
C GLU A 210 -26.25 -0.28 6.08
N THR A 211 -27.46 -0.58 5.60
CA THR A 211 -28.55 0.39 5.50
C THR A 211 -29.22 0.64 6.85
N VAL A 212 -29.39 -0.40 7.68
CA VAL A 212 -30.15 -0.30 8.93
C VAL A 212 -29.29 0.11 10.12
N SER A 213 -28.02 -0.30 10.17
CA SER A 213 -27.13 -0.02 11.30
C SER A 213 -26.94 1.47 11.63
N PRO A 214 -26.73 2.38 10.65
CA PRO A 214 -26.58 3.81 10.93
C PRO A 214 -27.85 4.49 11.47
N LEU A 215 -29.02 3.86 11.30
CA LEU A 215 -30.31 4.42 11.71
C LEU A 215 -30.61 4.15 13.19
N ILE A 216 -29.88 3.25 13.83
CA ILE A 216 -30.14 2.83 15.19
C ILE A 216 -29.42 3.76 16.17
N HIS A 217 -30.17 4.42 17.07
CA HIS A 217 -29.60 5.29 18.09
C HIS A 217 -29.04 4.50 19.27
N ARG A 218 -29.69 3.38 19.62
CA ARG A 218 -29.28 2.47 20.69
C ARG A 218 -29.33 1.04 20.17
N HIS A 219 -28.17 0.46 19.89
CA HIS A 219 -28.10 -0.91 19.40
C HIS A 219 -28.59 -1.90 20.46
N ALA A 220 -29.30 -2.92 20.01
CA ALA A 220 -29.78 -4.03 20.83
C ALA A 220 -29.12 -5.34 20.36
N PRO A 221 -27.77 -5.48 20.49
CA PRO A 221 -27.05 -6.67 20.02
C PRO A 221 -27.54 -7.95 20.70
N GLY A 222 -28.12 -7.88 21.90
CA GLY A 222 -28.74 -9.03 22.57
C GLY A 222 -29.88 -9.68 21.76
N LEU A 223 -30.70 -8.88 21.06
CA LEU A 223 -31.74 -9.42 20.18
C LEU A 223 -31.12 -10.09 18.94
N VAL A 224 -30.05 -9.51 18.38
CA VAL A 224 -29.28 -10.10 17.27
C VAL A 224 -28.69 -11.45 17.67
N HIS A 225 -28.08 -11.54 18.86
CA HIS A 225 -27.54 -12.79 19.37
C HIS A 225 -28.62 -13.84 19.62
N GLY A 226 -29.78 -13.47 20.17
CA GLY A 226 -30.90 -14.40 20.35
C GLY A 226 -31.39 -14.99 19.03
N MET A 227 -31.55 -14.14 18.01
CA MET A 227 -31.94 -14.54 16.66
C MET A 227 -30.92 -15.46 15.97
N LEU A 228 -29.63 -15.09 16.01
CA LEU A 228 -28.57 -15.90 15.41
C LEU A 228 -28.38 -17.23 16.16
N ALA A 229 -28.49 -17.24 17.48
CA ALA A 229 -28.38 -18.44 18.29
C ALA A 229 -29.51 -19.43 17.99
N ALA A 230 -30.75 -18.97 17.89
CA ALA A 230 -31.88 -19.80 17.47
C ALA A 230 -31.69 -20.35 16.04
N SER A 231 -31.24 -19.51 15.12
CA SER A 231 -30.98 -19.91 13.73
C SER A 231 -29.84 -20.91 13.59
N LEU A 232 -28.80 -20.81 14.43
CA LEU A 232 -27.65 -21.72 14.43
C LEU A 232 -28.02 -23.15 14.84
N GLN A 233 -29.06 -23.31 15.66
CA GLN A 233 -29.61 -24.62 16.02
C GLN A 233 -30.30 -25.31 14.83
N VAL A 234 -30.71 -24.54 13.81
CA VAL A 234 -31.41 -25.03 12.61
C VAL A 234 -30.45 -25.22 11.44
N THR A 235 -29.53 -24.29 11.23
CA THR A 235 -28.56 -24.36 10.12
C THR A 235 -27.21 -23.72 10.47
N PRO A 236 -26.07 -24.41 10.20
CA PRO A 236 -24.75 -23.84 10.46
C PRO A 236 -24.44 -22.61 9.58
N PHE A 237 -25.14 -22.46 8.45
CA PHE A 237 -24.97 -21.30 7.56
C PHE A 237 -25.55 -20.00 8.14
N ALA A 238 -26.31 -20.07 9.23
CA ALA A 238 -26.85 -18.88 9.92
C ALA A 238 -25.75 -17.90 10.38
N VAL A 239 -24.52 -18.37 10.64
CA VAL A 239 -23.36 -17.52 10.97
C VAL A 239 -23.05 -16.52 9.85
N MET A 240 -23.44 -16.83 8.61
CA MET A 240 -23.23 -15.95 7.47
C MET A 240 -24.32 -14.87 7.34
N SER A 241 -25.34 -14.84 8.21
CA SER A 241 -26.32 -13.76 8.25
C SER A 241 -25.79 -12.62 9.11
N ARG A 242 -26.03 -11.38 8.68
CA ARG A 242 -25.54 -10.17 9.36
C ARG A 242 -26.69 -9.31 9.92
N PRO A 243 -27.65 -9.85 10.70
CA PRO A 243 -28.78 -9.07 11.14
C PRO A 243 -28.37 -7.96 12.13
N VAL A 244 -29.13 -6.88 12.14
CA VAL A 244 -28.96 -5.71 12.99
C VAL A 244 -30.26 -5.43 13.74
N ALA A 245 -30.15 -5.09 15.03
CA ALA A 245 -31.30 -4.73 15.86
C ALA A 245 -30.98 -3.55 16.78
N GLY A 246 -31.98 -2.74 17.10
CA GLY A 246 -31.86 -1.65 18.06
C GLY A 246 -32.96 -0.62 17.96
N VAL A 247 -32.88 0.42 18.78
CA VAL A 247 -33.91 1.46 18.90
C VAL A 247 -33.47 2.73 18.19
N ARG A 248 -34.36 3.30 17.38
CA ARG A 248 -34.28 4.66 16.85
C ARG A 248 -35.38 5.50 17.47
N ASN A 249 -35.03 6.54 18.21
CA ASN A 249 -35.96 7.32 19.03
C ASN A 249 -36.75 6.42 20.00
N GLN A 250 -38.01 6.14 19.65
CA GLN A 250 -38.94 5.30 20.40
C GLN A 250 -39.36 4.03 19.62
N SER A 251 -38.73 3.75 18.49
CA SER A 251 -39.06 2.63 17.60
C SER A 251 -37.97 1.56 17.64
N LEU A 252 -38.36 0.31 17.92
CA LEU A 252 -37.48 -0.84 17.82
C LEU A 252 -37.39 -1.31 16.35
N ILE A 253 -36.17 -1.54 15.88
CA ILE A 253 -35.83 -1.98 14.52
C ILE A 253 -35.14 -3.34 14.63
N LEU A 254 -35.56 -4.30 13.81
CA LEU A 254 -35.03 -5.67 13.75
C LEU A 254 -34.95 -6.09 12.27
N THR A 255 -33.78 -6.52 11.79
CA THR A 255 -33.64 -7.07 10.42
C THR A 255 -33.69 -8.59 10.43
N LEU A 256 -34.39 -9.18 9.47
CA LEU A 256 -34.54 -10.62 9.31
C LEU A 256 -33.93 -11.10 7.99
N PRO A 257 -33.51 -12.37 7.86
CA PRO A 257 -32.98 -12.92 6.62
C PRO A 257 -33.96 -12.84 5.44
N GLY A 258 -33.42 -12.75 4.22
CA GLY A 258 -34.24 -12.69 2.99
C GLY A 258 -35.04 -13.96 2.69
N SER A 259 -34.61 -15.12 3.21
CA SER A 259 -35.37 -16.37 3.09
C SER A 259 -36.60 -16.36 4.02
N PRO A 260 -37.83 -16.62 3.53
CA PRO A 260 -39.04 -16.63 4.36
C PRO A 260 -38.96 -17.56 5.58
N LYS A 261 -38.33 -18.73 5.41
CA LYS A 261 -38.08 -19.69 6.49
C LYS A 261 -37.18 -19.09 7.58
N GLY A 262 -36.02 -18.56 7.20
CA GLY A 262 -35.11 -17.90 8.14
C GLY A 262 -35.73 -16.67 8.80
N ALA A 263 -36.54 -15.88 8.10
CA ALA A 263 -37.22 -14.73 8.69
C ALA A 263 -38.19 -15.13 9.81
N LYS A 264 -39.01 -16.16 9.57
CA LYS A 264 -39.96 -16.70 10.56
C LYS A 264 -39.23 -17.21 11.80
N GLU A 265 -38.20 -18.02 11.62
CA GLU A 265 -37.40 -18.60 12.71
C GLU A 265 -36.73 -17.51 13.58
N ASN A 266 -36.14 -16.50 12.94
CA ASN A 266 -35.49 -15.40 13.66
C ASN A 266 -36.51 -14.55 14.43
N LEU A 267 -37.69 -14.29 13.86
CA LEU A 267 -38.72 -13.49 14.54
C LEU A 267 -39.33 -14.23 15.72
N GLU A 268 -39.65 -15.52 15.57
CA GLU A 268 -40.19 -16.37 16.66
C GLU A 268 -39.26 -16.40 17.88
N ALA A 269 -37.95 -16.33 17.67
CA ALA A 269 -36.95 -16.32 18.74
C ALA A 269 -37.00 -15.09 19.65
N VAL A 270 -37.52 -13.96 19.17
CA VAL A 270 -37.49 -12.69 19.91
C VAL A 270 -38.86 -12.04 20.13
N ILE A 271 -39.92 -12.54 19.46
CA ILE A 271 -41.25 -11.93 19.43
C ILE A 271 -41.84 -11.66 20.82
N ASN A 272 -41.63 -12.56 21.78
CA ASN A 272 -42.15 -12.45 23.15
C ASN A 272 -41.50 -11.30 23.95
N LEU A 273 -40.29 -10.88 23.56
CA LEU A 273 -39.54 -9.81 24.22
C LEU A 273 -39.80 -8.44 23.59
N LEU A 274 -40.32 -8.40 22.35
CA LEU A 274 -40.52 -7.15 21.60
C LEU A 274 -41.52 -6.20 22.28
N PRO A 275 -42.66 -6.63 22.86
CA PRO A 275 -43.60 -5.71 23.51
C PRO A 275 -42.94 -4.92 24.64
N HIS A 276 -42.16 -5.60 25.49
CA HIS A 276 -41.45 -4.97 26.59
C HIS A 276 -40.34 -4.04 26.08
N ALA A 277 -39.58 -4.47 25.07
CA ALA A 277 -38.56 -3.64 24.43
C ALA A 277 -39.15 -2.37 23.79
N CYS A 278 -40.35 -2.45 23.20
CA CYS A 278 -41.07 -1.30 22.64
C CYS A 278 -41.53 -0.32 23.72
N ILE A 279 -42.04 -0.80 24.87
CA ILE A 279 -42.45 0.07 25.99
C ILE A 279 -41.24 0.83 26.55
N GLN A 280 -40.10 0.15 26.72
CA GLN A 280 -38.87 0.80 27.16
C GLN A 280 -38.33 1.78 26.11
N ALA A 281 -38.42 1.43 24.82
CA ALA A 281 -38.05 2.32 23.73
C ALA A 281 -38.89 3.61 23.76
N ALA A 282 -40.19 3.50 24.08
CA ALA A 282 -41.13 4.63 24.20
C ALA A 282 -40.84 5.59 25.37
N GLY A 283 -39.81 5.34 26.18
CA GLY A 283 -39.36 6.27 27.23
C GLY A 283 -40.09 6.11 28.57
N ALA A 284 -40.82 5.01 28.76
CA ALA A 284 -41.42 4.69 30.05
C ALA A 284 -40.34 4.43 31.13
N ASN A 285 -40.61 4.87 32.36
CA ASN A 285 -39.64 4.83 33.45
C ASN A 285 -39.28 3.38 33.82
N SER A 286 -38.03 2.98 33.58
CA SER A 286 -37.56 1.62 33.83
C SER A 286 -37.80 1.17 35.28
N ARG A 287 -37.81 2.08 36.26
CA ARG A 287 -38.11 1.72 37.66
C ARG A 287 -39.58 1.42 37.93
N GLU A 288 -40.51 2.06 37.22
CA GLU A 288 -41.95 1.83 37.38
C GLU A 288 -42.40 0.54 36.69
N ILE A 289 -41.83 0.25 35.51
CA ILE A 289 -42.10 -1.00 34.77
C ILE A 289 -41.56 -2.21 35.54
N HIS A 290 -40.42 -2.06 36.22
CA HIS A 290 -39.77 -3.14 36.98
C HIS A 290 -40.21 -3.18 38.46
N ALA A 291 -41.11 -2.29 38.91
CA ALA A 291 -41.60 -2.23 40.29
C ALA A 291 -42.35 -3.48 40.75
N GLY A 292 -42.86 -4.30 39.80
CA GLY A 292 -43.52 -5.58 40.06
C GLY A 292 -42.59 -6.79 40.18
N GLY A 293 -41.27 -6.61 40.03
CA GLY A 293 -40.26 -7.69 40.07
C GLY A 293 -40.21 -8.58 38.82
N LEU A 294 -39.15 -9.39 38.72
CA LEU A 294 -38.84 -10.19 37.52
C LEU A 294 -39.97 -11.16 37.12
N LYS A 295 -40.63 -11.79 38.10
CA LYS A 295 -41.69 -12.78 37.85
C LYS A 295 -42.93 -12.20 37.17
N LYS A 296 -43.25 -10.92 37.43
CA LYS A 296 -44.35 -10.23 36.76
C LYS A 296 -44.01 -9.99 35.29
N LEU A 297 -42.78 -9.56 35.02
CA LEU A 297 -42.28 -9.32 33.66
C LEU A 297 -42.17 -10.61 32.84
N GLU A 298 -41.73 -11.71 33.46
CA GLU A 298 -41.71 -13.05 32.85
C GLU A 298 -43.12 -13.53 32.49
N SER A 299 -44.11 -13.30 33.38
CA SER A 299 -45.50 -13.64 33.11
C SER A 299 -46.16 -12.76 32.03
N GLU A 300 -45.86 -11.45 32.02
CA GLU A 300 -46.40 -10.50 31.04
C GLU A 300 -45.77 -10.69 29.65
N ALA A 301 -44.51 -11.09 29.58
CA ALA A 301 -43.82 -11.42 28.34
C ALA A 301 -44.11 -12.87 27.86
N ALA A 302 -44.88 -13.66 28.62
CA ALA A 302 -45.06 -15.09 28.40
C ALA A 302 -43.73 -15.86 28.23
N VAL A 303 -42.66 -15.37 28.87
CA VAL A 303 -41.34 -16.00 28.88
C VAL A 303 -41.19 -16.68 30.23
N SER A 304 -41.43 -17.98 30.29
CA SER A 304 -40.97 -18.75 31.45
C SER A 304 -39.46 -18.91 31.35
N ALA A 305 -38.72 -18.51 32.38
CA ALA A 305 -37.37 -19.01 32.58
C ALA A 305 -37.47 -20.53 32.77
N THR A 306 -37.42 -21.28 31.67
CA THR A 306 -37.32 -22.73 31.70
C THR A 306 -35.93 -23.07 32.21
N ASN A 307 -35.86 -23.18 33.54
CA ASN A 307 -34.93 -24.04 34.23
C ASN A 307 -35.05 -25.45 33.64
N ASN A 308 -34.22 -25.76 32.64
CA ASN A 308 -33.88 -27.14 32.39
C ASN A 308 -32.83 -27.56 33.41
N ASN A 309 -33.34 -28.13 34.50
CA ASN A 309 -32.78 -29.23 35.26
C ASN A 309 -31.30 -29.14 35.66
N VAL A 310 -31.06 -28.55 36.84
CA VAL A 310 -30.27 -29.24 37.87
C VAL A 310 -31.08 -29.26 39.17
N THR A 311 -31.69 -30.42 39.40
CA THR A 311 -32.04 -31.07 40.68
C THR A 311 -32.19 -30.23 41.96
N LYS A 312 -33.44 -30.21 42.46
CA LYS A 312 -33.92 -30.43 43.85
C LYS A 312 -33.06 -29.93 45.02
N HIS A 313 -33.65 -29.09 45.89
CA HIS A 313 -34.19 -29.55 47.19
C HIS A 313 -35.05 -28.50 47.92
N ASN A 314 -36.29 -28.90 48.18
CA ASN A 314 -37.18 -28.70 49.33
C ASN A 314 -37.00 -27.55 50.35
N ASP A 315 -38.10 -26.79 50.46
CA ASP A 315 -39.00 -26.72 51.64
C ASP A 315 -39.05 -25.50 52.58
N HIS A 316 -40.33 -25.14 52.81
CA HIS A 316 -41.01 -24.50 53.93
C HIS A 316 -40.77 -23.02 54.25
N GLY A 317 -41.84 -22.23 54.06
CA GLY A 317 -41.94 -20.84 54.46
C GLY A 317 -42.44 -20.65 55.89
N HIS A 318 -42.38 -19.40 56.34
CA HIS A 318 -43.42 -18.67 57.09
C HIS A 318 -43.05 -17.18 57.07
N GLY A 319 -44.07 -16.31 57.04
CA GLY A 319 -43.94 -14.92 56.66
C GLY A 319 -43.66 -13.90 57.77
N HIS A 320 -43.41 -12.69 57.26
CA HIS A 320 -43.54 -11.35 57.82
C HIS A 320 -42.48 -10.79 58.77
N GLY A 321 -41.86 -9.69 58.34
CA GLY A 321 -41.94 -8.45 59.14
C GLY A 321 -40.71 -7.56 59.28
N HIS A 322 -40.33 -6.89 58.19
CA HIS A 322 -39.85 -5.49 58.11
C HIS A 322 -38.46 -5.02 58.58
N SER A 323 -37.90 -4.20 57.68
CA SER A 323 -36.83 -3.19 57.79
C SER A 323 -35.37 -3.70 57.68
N HIS A 324 -34.81 -3.66 56.46
CA HIS A 324 -33.48 -4.19 56.16
C HIS A 324 -32.35 -3.16 56.15
N HIS A 325 -31.23 -3.66 56.67
CA HIS A 325 -29.92 -3.10 56.98
C HIS A 325 -28.96 -2.99 55.79
N HIS A 326 -28.15 -1.92 55.79
CA HIS A 326 -26.69 -1.86 55.96
C HIS A 326 -25.73 -3.07 55.69
N HIS A 327 -24.51 -2.68 55.21
CA HIS A 327 -23.16 -3.27 55.38
C HIS A 327 -22.73 -4.43 54.44
N HIS A 328 -21.72 -4.27 53.57
CA HIS A 328 -20.24 -4.22 53.71
C HIS A 328 -19.53 -5.59 53.55
N HIS A 329 -18.50 -5.58 52.70
CA HIS A 329 -17.28 -6.42 52.63
C HIS A 329 -17.23 -7.82 51.96
N HIS A 330 -16.30 -7.86 50.98
CA HIS A 330 -15.20 -8.80 50.70
C HIS A 330 -15.37 -10.33 50.56
N HIS A 331 -14.88 -10.76 49.39
CA HIS A 331 -13.94 -11.86 49.08
C HIS A 331 -14.36 -13.34 49.04
N HIS A 332 -13.63 -13.99 48.11
CA HIS A 332 -13.52 -15.41 47.72
C HIS A 332 -14.66 -15.91 46.81
N GLY A 333 -14.43 -16.46 45.61
CA GLY A 333 -13.25 -17.11 45.02
C GLY A 333 -13.62 -18.58 44.76
N GLY A 334 -13.89 -18.94 43.50
CA GLY A 334 -14.22 -20.32 43.10
C GLY A 334 -14.70 -20.39 41.65
N GLU A 335 -13.84 -20.93 40.78
CA GLU A 335 -13.97 -21.03 39.33
C GLU A 335 -14.98 -22.11 38.88
N SER A 336 -15.71 -21.85 37.78
CA SER A 336 -15.83 -22.81 36.66
C SER A 336 -16.61 -22.22 35.47
N GLY A 337 -15.94 -22.10 34.31
CA GLY A 337 -16.52 -22.38 33.00
C GLY A 337 -17.42 -21.33 32.33
N GLY A 338 -16.90 -20.13 32.05
CA GLY A 338 -17.56 -19.16 31.17
C GLY A 338 -16.72 -18.89 29.92
N HIS A 339 -17.28 -19.09 28.73
CA HIS A 339 -16.73 -18.53 27.50
C HIS A 339 -16.74 -17.00 27.61
N GLN A 340 -15.61 -16.45 28.04
CA GLN A 340 -15.31 -15.03 27.95
C GLN A 340 -15.35 -14.63 26.48
N VAL A 341 -16.16 -13.61 26.16
CA VAL A 341 -15.91 -12.75 25.01
C VAL A 341 -14.42 -12.40 25.06
N PRO A 342 -13.65 -12.50 23.96
CA PRO A 342 -12.26 -12.07 23.95
C PRO A 342 -12.21 -10.61 24.37
N LYS A 343 -11.98 -10.38 25.65
CA LYS A 343 -11.69 -9.07 26.18
C LYS A 343 -10.27 -8.85 25.72
N ALA A 344 -10.05 -7.87 24.84
CA ALA A 344 -8.70 -7.43 24.60
C ALA A 344 -8.13 -7.07 25.98
N HIS A 345 -7.21 -7.88 26.48
CA HIS A 345 -6.51 -7.65 27.75
C HIS A 345 -5.53 -6.46 27.62
N THR A 346 -5.45 -5.88 26.43
CA THR A 346 -4.65 -4.75 26.01
C THR A 346 -5.52 -3.50 25.91
N LEU A 347 -5.11 -2.42 26.56
CA LEU A 347 -5.73 -1.10 26.48
C LEU A 347 -5.69 -0.57 25.03
N PRO A 348 -6.54 0.39 24.62
CA PRO A 348 -6.40 1.06 23.32
C PRO A 348 -5.02 1.71 23.10
N GLU A 349 -4.37 2.08 24.21
CA GLU A 349 -2.98 2.56 24.27
C GLU A 349 -1.97 1.50 23.80
N ASP A 350 -2.31 0.22 24.00
CA ASP A 350 -1.52 -0.95 23.59
C ASP A 350 -1.82 -1.38 22.14
N ARG A 351 -2.83 -0.76 21.48
CA ARG A 351 -3.20 -1.01 20.07
C ARG A 351 -3.67 0.29 19.38
N PRO A 352 -2.77 1.26 19.18
CA PRO A 352 -3.13 2.49 18.47
C PRO A 352 -3.54 2.18 17.03
N GLN A 353 -4.75 2.56 16.64
CA GLN A 353 -5.27 2.38 15.28
C GLN A 353 -5.32 3.71 14.53
N SER A 354 -5.02 3.65 13.23
CA SER A 354 -5.09 4.80 12.32
C SER A 354 -6.51 5.37 12.16
N ASN A 355 -6.58 6.63 11.70
CA ASN A 355 -7.85 7.29 11.36
C ASN A 355 -8.65 6.45 10.36
N ASP A 356 -9.95 6.31 10.58
CA ASP A 356 -10.84 5.71 9.58
C ASP A 356 -11.20 6.78 8.53
N PRO A 357 -10.80 6.64 7.25
CA PRO A 357 -11.15 7.60 6.20
C PRO A 357 -12.67 7.70 5.98
N ASN A 358 -13.42 6.64 6.28
CA ASN A 358 -14.87 6.60 6.14
C ASN A 358 -15.60 7.19 7.35
N ALA A 359 -14.89 7.52 8.44
CA ALA A 359 -15.49 8.17 9.59
C ALA A 359 -15.62 9.68 9.38
N GLY A 360 -16.79 10.22 9.73
CA GLY A 360 -17.07 11.65 9.62
C GLY A 360 -16.11 12.54 10.45
N PRO A 361 -16.06 13.85 10.19
CA PRO A 361 -15.05 14.76 10.77
C PRO A 361 -14.99 14.82 12.30
N THR A 362 -16.09 14.45 12.98
CA THR A 362 -16.20 14.42 14.45
C THR A 362 -15.48 13.24 15.08
N ARG A 363 -15.22 12.17 14.31
CA ARG A 363 -14.53 10.95 14.78
C ARG A 363 -13.07 10.89 14.32
N ARG A 364 -12.57 11.92 13.65
CA ARG A 364 -11.16 12.03 13.24
C ARG A 364 -10.29 12.39 14.44
N TYR A 365 -9.20 11.67 14.63
CA TYR A 365 -8.25 11.99 15.68
C TYR A 365 -7.59 13.35 15.43
N ARG A 366 -7.60 14.23 16.44
CA ARG A 366 -6.91 15.54 16.42
C ARG A 366 -5.47 15.46 16.91
N SER A 367 -5.12 14.36 17.56
CA SER A 367 -3.77 13.98 17.95
C SER A 367 -3.47 12.60 17.37
N SER A 368 -2.23 12.36 16.94
CA SER A 368 -1.89 11.03 16.42
C SER A 368 -2.07 9.97 17.52
N PRO A 369 -2.68 8.81 17.20
CA PRO A 369 -2.89 7.72 18.14
C PRO A 369 -1.58 7.02 18.50
N TYR A 370 -0.53 7.14 17.67
CA TYR A 370 0.78 6.53 17.93
C TYR A 370 1.62 7.40 18.88
N PRO A 371 2.27 6.80 19.89
CA PRO A 371 3.20 7.50 20.77
C PRO A 371 4.39 8.05 19.99
N MET A 372 5.03 9.08 20.55
CA MET A 372 6.25 9.65 19.97
C MET A 372 7.46 8.90 20.51
N LEU A 373 8.13 8.12 19.66
CA LEU A 373 9.33 7.38 20.05
C LEU A 373 10.60 8.21 19.88
N SER A 374 11.64 7.90 20.63
CA SER A 374 13.00 8.35 20.33
C SER A 374 13.54 7.66 19.05
N VAL A 375 14.64 8.17 18.50
CA VAL A 375 15.26 7.56 17.30
C VAL A 375 15.86 6.21 17.65
N GLU A 376 16.45 6.10 18.84
CA GLU A 376 17.07 4.90 19.37
C GLU A 376 16.03 3.78 19.57
N GLU A 377 14.87 4.08 20.12
CA GLU A 377 13.76 3.13 20.26
C GLU A 377 13.22 2.69 18.89
N ALA A 378 13.06 3.62 17.95
CA ALA A 378 12.60 3.29 16.59
C ALA A 378 13.60 2.36 15.88
N LEU A 379 14.91 2.62 15.99
CA LEU A 379 15.96 1.76 15.45
C LEU A 379 15.97 0.36 16.08
N LYS A 380 15.73 0.26 17.39
CA LYS A 380 15.63 -1.02 18.08
C LYS A 380 14.47 -1.86 17.56
N ILE A 381 13.29 -1.25 17.43
CA ILE A 381 12.10 -1.92 16.86
C ILE A 381 12.35 -2.36 15.41
N ILE A 382 13.00 -1.51 14.60
CA ILE A 382 13.37 -1.87 13.23
C ILE A 382 14.29 -3.10 13.22
N ALA A 383 15.30 -3.12 14.07
CA ALA A 383 16.23 -4.25 14.16
C ALA A 383 15.55 -5.56 14.59
N GLU A 384 14.62 -5.49 15.55
CA GLU A 384 13.84 -6.63 16.05
C GLU A 384 12.89 -7.19 14.98
N GLU A 385 12.28 -6.34 14.17
CA GLU A 385 11.29 -6.74 13.16
C GLU A 385 11.90 -7.01 11.78
N THR A 386 13.16 -6.65 11.57
CA THR A 386 13.88 -6.94 10.33
C THR A 386 14.18 -8.44 10.22
N PRO A 387 13.73 -9.14 9.15
CA PRO A 387 13.99 -10.56 8.97
C PRO A 387 15.48 -10.88 8.90
N GLU A 388 15.83 -12.10 9.32
CA GLU A 388 17.19 -12.60 9.17
C GLU A 388 17.62 -12.71 7.70
N PRO A 389 18.90 -12.46 7.41
CA PRO A 389 19.42 -12.52 6.04
C PRO A 389 19.37 -13.94 5.48
N SER A 390 18.99 -14.08 4.22
CA SER A 390 19.00 -15.36 3.50
C SER A 390 20.34 -15.59 2.82
N ILE A 391 20.78 -16.85 2.69
CA ILE A 391 22.07 -17.22 2.12
C ILE A 391 21.86 -17.76 0.70
N ILE A 392 22.72 -17.33 -0.23
CA ILE A 392 22.78 -17.84 -1.61
C ILE A 392 24.23 -18.14 -1.98
N GLU A 393 24.42 -19.14 -2.84
CA GLU A 393 25.73 -19.44 -3.44
C GLU A 393 25.81 -18.83 -4.83
N VAL A 394 26.91 -18.14 -5.10
CA VAL A 394 27.12 -17.35 -6.33
C VAL A 394 28.53 -17.55 -6.88
N PRO A 395 28.74 -17.46 -8.20
CA PRO A 395 30.07 -17.50 -8.79
C PRO A 395 30.88 -16.26 -8.43
N ILE A 396 32.21 -16.39 -8.45
CA ILE A 396 33.13 -15.25 -8.30
C ILE A 396 33.15 -14.42 -9.59
N ASP A 397 32.54 -13.24 -9.54
CA ASP A 397 32.60 -12.23 -10.60
C ASP A 397 32.61 -10.80 -10.00
N SER A 398 32.67 -9.79 -10.88
CA SER A 398 32.66 -8.39 -10.47
C SER A 398 31.31 -7.91 -9.91
N ASN A 399 30.22 -8.68 -10.03
CA ASN A 399 28.92 -8.33 -9.47
C ASN A 399 28.84 -8.58 -7.96
N LEU A 400 29.83 -9.27 -7.39
CA LEU A 400 29.92 -9.50 -5.95
C LEU A 400 30.23 -8.24 -5.14
N VAL A 401 30.67 -7.15 -5.77
CA VAL A 401 30.96 -5.90 -5.06
C VAL A 401 29.75 -5.43 -4.23
N GLY A 402 30.03 -5.08 -2.98
CA GLY A 402 29.06 -4.70 -1.97
C GLY A 402 28.27 -5.86 -1.37
N SER A 403 28.62 -7.12 -1.65
CA SER A 403 28.01 -8.30 -1.01
C SER A 403 28.79 -8.73 0.22
N VAL A 404 28.11 -9.33 1.20
CA VAL A 404 28.72 -9.79 2.45
C VAL A 404 28.80 -11.31 2.45
N LEU A 405 29.95 -11.84 2.85
CA LEU A 405 30.19 -13.28 2.94
C LEU A 405 29.33 -13.93 4.03
N ALA A 406 28.70 -15.05 3.70
CA ALA A 406 27.89 -15.84 4.63
C ALA A 406 28.67 -17.00 5.28
N GLU A 407 29.91 -17.23 4.85
CA GLU A 407 30.81 -18.27 5.37
C GLU A 407 32.27 -17.79 5.41
N ASP A 408 33.10 -18.48 6.19
CA ASP A 408 34.56 -18.33 6.13
C ASP A 408 35.06 -18.94 4.82
N VAL A 409 35.92 -18.23 4.09
CA VAL A 409 36.49 -18.69 2.82
C VAL A 409 37.95 -19.08 3.01
N TYR A 410 38.32 -20.22 2.45
CA TYR A 410 39.64 -20.82 2.56
C TYR A 410 40.31 -20.93 1.19
N ALA A 411 41.63 -20.78 1.13
CA ALA A 411 42.40 -20.85 -0.11
C ALA A 411 42.37 -22.27 -0.70
N GLY A 412 41.85 -22.44 -1.92
CA GLY A 412 41.86 -23.71 -2.64
C GLY A 412 43.26 -24.06 -3.18
N GLU A 413 44.01 -23.03 -3.55
CA GLU A 413 45.35 -23.11 -4.11
C GLU A 413 46.36 -22.33 -3.25
N ALA A 414 47.63 -22.71 -3.37
CA ALA A 414 48.73 -21.94 -2.80
C ALA A 414 49.08 -20.79 -3.75
N VAL A 415 49.39 -19.61 -3.22
CA VAL A 415 49.85 -18.46 -4.02
C VAL A 415 51.27 -18.08 -3.59
N PRO A 416 52.27 -18.15 -4.49
CA PRO A 416 52.22 -18.82 -5.79
C PRO A 416 52.05 -20.35 -5.64
N ALA A 417 51.62 -21.04 -6.70
CA ALA A 417 51.40 -22.50 -6.69
C ALA A 417 52.70 -23.31 -6.91
N TYR A 418 53.76 -22.64 -7.35
CA TYR A 418 55.07 -23.19 -7.67
C TYR A 418 56.17 -22.24 -7.21
N ARG A 419 57.42 -22.72 -7.23
CA ARG A 419 58.60 -21.90 -6.91
C ARG A 419 58.79 -20.86 -8.00
N ALA A 420 58.66 -19.58 -7.68
CA ALA A 420 58.70 -18.49 -8.65
C ALA A 420 59.87 -17.54 -8.38
N SER A 421 60.41 -16.94 -9.44
CA SER A 421 61.43 -15.89 -9.29
C SER A 421 60.83 -14.58 -8.76
N ILE A 422 61.54 -13.91 -7.85
CA ILE A 422 61.22 -12.55 -7.37
C ILE A 422 61.75 -11.47 -8.33
N VAL A 423 62.82 -11.77 -9.06
CA VAL A 423 63.55 -10.83 -9.91
C VAL A 423 63.74 -11.36 -11.34
N ASP A 424 64.05 -10.47 -12.27
CA ASP A 424 64.56 -10.86 -13.58
C ASP A 424 66.05 -11.15 -13.48
N GLY A 425 66.50 -12.26 -14.08
CA GLY A 425 67.91 -12.63 -14.03
C GLY A 425 68.16 -14.08 -14.39
N TYR A 426 68.92 -14.79 -13.55
CA TYR A 426 69.38 -16.14 -13.85
C TYR A 426 69.18 -17.09 -12.66
N ALA A 427 68.45 -18.17 -12.90
CA ALA A 427 68.29 -19.26 -11.95
C ALA A 427 69.59 -20.07 -11.86
N VAL A 428 70.05 -20.30 -10.63
CA VAL A 428 71.33 -20.95 -10.33
C VAL A 428 71.17 -22.07 -9.33
N ILE A 429 72.18 -22.94 -9.25
CA ILE A 429 72.35 -23.94 -8.19
C ILE A 429 73.38 -23.39 -7.20
N ALA A 430 72.92 -22.64 -6.20
CA ALA A 430 73.76 -22.12 -5.13
C ALA A 430 74.16 -23.26 -4.14
N PRO A 431 75.44 -23.37 -3.74
CA PRO A 431 75.89 -24.38 -2.79
C PRO A 431 75.35 -24.10 -1.37
N GLN A 432 75.02 -25.17 -0.62
CA GLN A 432 74.41 -25.06 0.72
C GLN A 432 75.39 -24.65 1.83
N GLU A 433 76.69 -24.85 1.64
CA GLU A 433 77.79 -24.41 2.52
C GLU A 433 79.11 -24.67 1.78
N SER A 434 80.27 -24.28 2.33
CA SER A 434 81.62 -24.25 1.76
C SER A 434 82.16 -25.61 1.25
N ALA A 435 81.48 -26.26 0.32
CA ALA A 435 81.95 -27.42 -0.41
C ALA A 435 83.01 -26.99 -1.44
N PRO A 436 84.07 -27.80 -1.67
CA PRO A 436 84.98 -27.55 -2.77
C PRO A 436 84.23 -27.82 -4.09
N GLY A 437 83.76 -26.74 -4.72
CA GLY A 437 82.99 -26.78 -5.95
C GLY A 437 82.97 -25.40 -6.63
N PRO A 438 82.52 -25.33 -7.90
CA PRO A 438 82.42 -24.06 -8.61
C PRO A 438 81.52 -23.10 -7.84
N ARG A 439 82.03 -21.89 -7.58
CA ARG A 439 81.27 -20.81 -6.93
C ARG A 439 80.22 -20.27 -7.89
N THR A 440 79.30 -19.45 -7.38
CA THR A 440 78.24 -18.84 -8.19
C THR A 440 78.74 -17.69 -9.05
N LYS A 441 79.91 -17.09 -8.75
CA LYS A 441 80.59 -16.11 -9.61
C LYS A 441 81.40 -16.79 -10.71
N GLY A 442 81.29 -16.28 -11.92
CA GLY A 442 82.00 -16.79 -13.10
C GLY A 442 81.14 -16.81 -14.35
N VAL A 443 81.71 -17.30 -15.45
CA VAL A 443 81.02 -17.38 -16.75
C VAL A 443 80.33 -18.73 -16.88
N PHE A 444 79.02 -18.73 -17.09
CA PHE A 444 78.20 -19.93 -17.25
C PHE A 444 77.45 -19.95 -18.58
N PRO A 445 77.27 -21.13 -19.19
CA PRO A 445 76.38 -21.29 -20.34
C PRO A 445 74.91 -21.13 -19.93
N VAL A 446 74.15 -20.41 -20.74
CA VAL A 446 72.70 -20.30 -20.57
C VAL A 446 72.05 -21.52 -21.24
N ALA A 447 71.60 -22.48 -20.42
CA ALA A 447 71.08 -23.76 -20.90
C ALA A 447 69.61 -23.69 -21.37
N SER A 448 68.84 -22.74 -20.83
CA SER A 448 67.43 -22.55 -21.17
C SER A 448 66.93 -21.17 -20.77
N VAL A 449 65.76 -20.79 -21.31
CA VAL A 449 65.03 -19.59 -20.93
C VAL A 449 63.69 -20.00 -20.32
N SER A 450 63.48 -19.64 -19.06
CA SER A 450 62.21 -19.78 -18.34
C SER A 450 61.43 -18.47 -18.40
N HIS A 451 60.41 -18.45 -19.24
CA HIS A 451 59.43 -17.37 -19.29
C HIS A 451 58.25 -17.67 -18.39
N ALA A 452 57.54 -16.64 -17.92
CA ALA A 452 56.24 -16.77 -17.27
C ALA A 452 55.15 -17.20 -18.29
N GLN A 453 55.27 -18.40 -18.84
CA GLN A 453 54.33 -19.01 -19.79
C GLN A 453 53.70 -20.26 -19.18
N ALA A 454 52.40 -20.44 -19.38
CA ALA A 454 51.61 -21.51 -18.77
C ALA A 454 51.89 -22.93 -19.31
N ALA A 455 52.72 -23.07 -20.34
CA ALA A 455 52.71 -24.26 -21.19
C ALA A 455 53.65 -25.40 -20.75
N SER A 456 54.70 -25.16 -19.96
CA SER A 456 55.56 -26.23 -19.47
C SER A 456 56.51 -25.78 -18.35
N MET A 457 56.78 -26.68 -17.40
CA MET A 457 57.91 -26.49 -16.49
C MET A 457 59.22 -26.54 -17.30
N PRO A 458 60.17 -25.63 -17.02
CA PRO A 458 61.49 -25.68 -17.66
C PRO A 458 62.21 -27.00 -17.34
N PRO A 459 63.11 -27.47 -18.22
CA PRO A 459 63.89 -28.68 -17.98
C PRO A 459 64.76 -28.54 -16.72
N PRO A 460 65.15 -29.66 -16.06
CA PRO A 460 66.05 -29.62 -14.93
C PRO A 460 67.36 -28.91 -15.25
N LEU A 461 67.80 -28.02 -14.36
CA LEU A 461 69.06 -27.31 -14.49
C LEU A 461 70.23 -28.26 -14.17
N GLU A 462 71.21 -28.31 -15.07
CA GLU A 462 72.43 -29.09 -14.88
C GLU A 462 73.48 -28.30 -14.10
N GLN A 463 74.33 -29.00 -13.35
CA GLN A 463 75.41 -28.37 -12.58
C GLN A 463 76.42 -27.71 -13.52
N GLY A 464 76.75 -26.44 -13.25
CA GLY A 464 77.63 -25.63 -14.11
C GLY A 464 76.93 -24.94 -15.28
N SER A 465 75.59 -24.95 -15.31
CA SER A 465 74.77 -24.18 -16.24
C SER A 465 73.80 -23.25 -15.50
N ILE A 466 73.31 -22.21 -16.17
CA ILE A 466 72.31 -21.28 -15.65
C ILE A 466 71.11 -21.21 -16.58
N ALA A 467 69.95 -20.81 -16.06
CA ALA A 467 68.77 -20.56 -16.88
C ALA A 467 68.34 -19.10 -16.76
N ARG A 468 68.15 -18.42 -17.88
CA ARG A 468 67.56 -17.07 -17.88
C ARG A 468 66.13 -17.18 -17.37
N ILE A 469 65.76 -16.40 -16.38
CA ILE A 469 64.45 -16.44 -15.74
C ILE A 469 63.88 -15.04 -15.60
N THR A 470 62.58 -14.92 -15.79
CA THR A 470 61.83 -13.67 -15.61
C THR A 470 61.03 -13.70 -14.30
N THR A 471 60.67 -12.53 -13.78
CA THR A 471 59.89 -12.37 -12.56
C THR A 471 58.57 -13.14 -12.68
N GLY A 472 58.25 -13.95 -11.67
CA GLY A 472 57.06 -14.80 -11.66
C GLY A 472 57.17 -16.10 -12.46
N ALA A 473 58.25 -16.31 -13.23
CA ALA A 473 58.44 -17.56 -13.97
C ALA A 473 58.78 -18.73 -13.03
N PRO A 474 58.38 -19.97 -13.40
CA PRO A 474 58.71 -21.15 -12.61
C PRO A 474 60.21 -21.43 -12.59
N LEU A 475 60.74 -21.74 -11.40
CA LEU A 475 62.12 -22.17 -11.24
C LEU A 475 62.34 -23.54 -11.90
N PRO A 476 63.40 -23.70 -12.71
CA PRO A 476 63.86 -25.01 -13.17
C PRO A 476 64.08 -25.98 -12.01
N PRO A 477 63.74 -27.27 -12.18
CA PRO A 477 64.14 -28.31 -11.24
C PRO A 477 65.66 -28.23 -10.99
N ASN A 478 66.10 -28.51 -9.76
CA ASN A 478 67.48 -28.35 -9.25
C ASN A 478 67.94 -26.91 -8.98
N ALA A 479 67.36 -25.87 -9.59
CA ALA A 479 67.70 -24.49 -9.24
C ALA A 479 67.19 -24.16 -7.84
N ASN A 480 67.98 -23.46 -7.02
CA ASN A 480 67.61 -23.14 -5.64
C ASN A 480 67.73 -21.65 -5.28
N ALA A 481 68.26 -20.80 -6.17
CA ALA A 481 68.32 -19.35 -6.00
C ALA A 481 68.24 -18.63 -7.37
N VAL A 482 68.01 -17.32 -7.36
CA VAL A 482 68.04 -16.47 -8.57
C VAL A 482 68.97 -15.28 -8.36
N VAL A 483 69.91 -15.08 -9.28
CA VAL A 483 70.76 -13.88 -9.33
C VAL A 483 70.07 -12.85 -10.20
N MET A 484 69.93 -11.61 -9.71
CA MET A 484 69.33 -10.52 -10.48
C MET A 484 70.23 -10.10 -11.66
N VAL A 485 69.63 -9.64 -12.76
CA VAL A 485 70.36 -9.27 -13.99
C VAL A 485 71.41 -8.17 -13.75
N GLU A 486 71.19 -7.31 -12.76
CA GLU A 486 72.12 -6.25 -12.36
C GLU A 486 73.45 -6.79 -11.82
N ASP A 487 73.45 -8.01 -11.30
CA ASP A 487 74.63 -8.72 -10.80
C ASP A 487 75.26 -9.65 -11.86
N THR A 488 74.93 -9.44 -13.14
CA THR A 488 75.50 -10.21 -14.25
C THR A 488 76.02 -9.32 -15.39
N ALA A 489 76.89 -9.88 -16.23
CA ALA A 489 77.38 -9.27 -17.45
C ALA A 489 77.30 -10.27 -18.62
N LEU A 490 76.97 -9.79 -19.81
CA LEU A 490 76.94 -10.62 -21.02
C LEU A 490 78.38 -11.01 -21.42
N ALA A 491 78.68 -12.31 -21.46
CA ALA A 491 80.00 -12.80 -21.86
C ALA A 491 80.05 -13.18 -23.36
N SER A 492 79.00 -13.81 -23.89
CA SER A 492 78.86 -14.06 -25.33
C SER A 492 77.41 -14.24 -25.77
N THR A 493 77.14 -13.98 -27.05
CA THR A 493 75.82 -14.20 -27.67
C THR A 493 75.80 -15.49 -28.50
N THR A 494 74.61 -15.99 -28.77
CA THR A 494 74.39 -17.09 -29.73
C THR A 494 74.90 -16.71 -31.14
N PRO A 495 75.19 -17.70 -32.02
CA PRO A 495 75.73 -17.43 -33.36
C PRO A 495 74.83 -16.56 -34.26
N ASP A 496 73.53 -16.50 -33.98
CA ASP A 496 72.56 -15.63 -34.65
C ASP A 496 72.43 -14.24 -34.01
N GLY A 497 73.13 -13.99 -32.89
CA GLY A 497 73.18 -12.71 -32.18
C GLY A 497 71.90 -12.35 -31.43
N LYS A 498 70.96 -13.29 -31.27
CA LYS A 498 69.62 -12.99 -30.71
C LYS A 498 69.49 -13.27 -29.21
N GLU A 499 70.26 -14.22 -28.69
CA GLU A 499 70.16 -14.66 -27.29
C GLU A 499 71.53 -14.67 -26.60
N GLU A 500 71.52 -14.69 -25.28
CA GLU A 500 72.73 -14.87 -24.47
C GLU A 500 73.20 -16.32 -24.57
N ALA A 501 74.44 -16.56 -25.01
CA ALA A 501 75.04 -17.91 -25.00
C ALA A 501 75.76 -18.18 -23.68
N THR A 502 76.52 -17.20 -23.18
CA THR A 502 77.17 -17.27 -21.87
C THR A 502 77.04 -15.95 -21.13
N VAL A 503 76.89 -16.05 -19.81
CA VAL A 503 76.70 -14.90 -18.92
C VAL A 503 77.67 -15.03 -17.75
N GLU A 504 78.32 -13.92 -17.42
CA GLU A 504 79.16 -13.79 -16.24
C GLU A 504 78.31 -13.36 -15.05
N ILE A 505 78.26 -14.18 -14.00
CA ILE A 505 77.73 -13.76 -12.70
C ILE A 505 78.84 -13.04 -11.94
N LEU A 506 78.56 -11.83 -11.46
CA LEU A 506 79.53 -10.93 -10.84
C LEU A 506 79.61 -11.10 -9.31
N THR A 507 78.58 -11.68 -8.70
CA THR A 507 78.45 -11.88 -7.24
C THR A 507 78.68 -13.32 -6.81
N ASP A 508 79.36 -13.48 -5.67
CA ASP A 508 79.61 -14.76 -4.98
C ASP A 508 78.72 -14.92 -3.73
N GLU A 509 77.84 -13.95 -3.46
CA GLU A 509 77.13 -13.84 -2.17
C GLU A 509 75.73 -14.49 -2.17
N ILE A 510 75.27 -15.00 -3.32
CA ILE A 510 73.91 -15.56 -3.48
C ILE A 510 73.72 -16.83 -2.62
N LYS A 511 72.68 -16.85 -1.81
CA LYS A 511 72.35 -17.97 -0.91
C LYS A 511 71.22 -18.83 -1.45
N PRO A 512 71.16 -20.13 -1.08
CA PRO A 512 69.98 -20.95 -1.35
C PRO A 512 68.69 -20.30 -0.80
N GLY A 513 67.64 -20.26 -1.62
CA GLY A 513 66.36 -19.63 -1.33
C GLY A 513 66.29 -18.13 -1.64
N GLU A 514 67.41 -17.49 -1.99
CA GLU A 514 67.43 -16.06 -2.29
C GLU A 514 66.74 -15.75 -3.61
N ASN A 515 65.95 -14.67 -3.60
CA ASN A 515 65.12 -14.23 -4.73
C ASN A 515 64.11 -15.29 -5.24
N VAL A 516 63.71 -16.22 -4.39
CA VAL A 516 62.69 -17.25 -4.70
C VAL A 516 61.47 -17.08 -3.81
N ARG A 517 60.27 -17.10 -4.41
CA ARG A 517 59.00 -17.28 -3.70
C ARG A 517 58.65 -18.76 -3.67
N GLU A 518 58.64 -19.31 -2.47
CA GLU A 518 58.21 -20.70 -2.24
C GLU A 518 56.68 -20.82 -2.39
N PRO A 519 56.16 -22.01 -2.76
CA PRO A 519 54.72 -22.22 -2.90
C PRO A 519 53.98 -21.86 -1.61
N GLY A 520 52.97 -20.99 -1.74
CA GLY A 520 52.13 -20.56 -0.63
C GLY A 520 52.79 -19.59 0.36
N SER A 521 53.90 -18.95 -0.04
CA SER A 521 54.56 -17.88 0.72
C SER A 521 53.69 -16.63 0.88
N ASP A 522 52.82 -16.32 -0.08
CA ASP A 522 51.83 -15.23 0.06
C ASP A 522 50.55 -15.75 0.71
N VAL A 523 50.01 -16.86 0.18
CA VAL A 523 48.78 -17.50 0.68
C VAL A 523 48.99 -19.00 0.77
N THR A 524 49.00 -19.52 1.99
CA THR A 524 49.13 -20.96 2.23
C THR A 524 47.84 -21.68 1.86
N LYS A 525 47.94 -22.80 1.12
CA LYS A 525 46.78 -23.64 0.78
C LYS A 525 46.01 -24.04 2.05
N GLY A 526 44.69 -23.90 2.01
CA GLY A 526 43.80 -24.21 3.13
C GLY A 526 43.81 -23.18 4.26
N SER A 527 44.58 -22.10 4.17
CA SER A 527 44.47 -20.98 5.10
C SER A 527 43.16 -20.22 4.89
N LYS A 528 42.66 -19.59 5.95
CA LYS A 528 41.49 -18.71 5.86
C LYS A 528 41.89 -17.38 5.24
N ILE A 529 41.24 -17.02 4.14
CA ILE A 529 41.55 -15.81 3.36
C ILE A 529 40.55 -14.69 3.62
N LEU A 530 39.28 -15.02 3.86
CA LEU A 530 38.22 -14.07 4.23
C LEU A 530 37.32 -14.71 5.28
N SER A 531 36.73 -13.90 6.14
CA SER A 531 35.85 -14.34 7.22
C SER A 531 34.38 -14.12 6.88
N LYS A 532 33.50 -14.93 7.46
CA LYS A 532 32.06 -14.69 7.45
C LYS A 532 31.78 -13.28 7.97
N GLY A 533 30.97 -12.53 7.23
CA GLY A 533 30.62 -11.14 7.53
C GLY A 533 31.58 -10.10 6.95
N ASP A 534 32.62 -10.50 6.21
CA ASP A 534 33.43 -9.56 5.44
C ASP A 534 32.64 -9.02 4.23
N LEU A 535 32.75 -7.71 4.00
CA LEU A 535 32.16 -7.02 2.85
C LEU A 535 33.14 -7.05 1.67
N ILE A 536 32.68 -7.51 0.51
CA ILE A 536 33.46 -7.42 -0.73
C ILE A 536 33.43 -5.97 -1.19
N SER A 537 34.56 -5.27 -1.09
CA SER A 537 34.63 -3.83 -1.28
C SER A 537 34.77 -3.43 -2.75
N ALA A 538 34.47 -2.17 -3.06
CA ALA A 538 34.75 -1.60 -4.38
C ALA A 538 36.25 -1.34 -4.62
N VAL A 539 37.11 -1.53 -3.61
CA VAL A 539 38.57 -1.45 -3.77
C VAL A 539 39.10 -2.63 -4.60
N GLY A 540 38.39 -3.77 -4.59
CA GLY A 540 38.69 -4.94 -5.44
C GLY A 540 39.70 -5.92 -4.85
N GLY A 541 40.26 -5.64 -3.67
CA GLY A 541 41.24 -6.51 -3.02
C GLY A 541 40.68 -7.90 -2.67
N GLU A 542 39.44 -7.96 -2.16
CA GLU A 542 38.79 -9.22 -1.79
C GLU A 542 38.53 -10.10 -3.03
N ILE A 543 38.06 -9.51 -4.13
CA ILE A 543 37.83 -10.23 -5.40
C ILE A 543 39.14 -10.75 -5.98
N GLY A 544 40.18 -9.92 -5.97
CA GLY A 544 41.52 -10.32 -6.42
C GLY A 544 42.07 -11.50 -5.62
N LEU A 545 41.90 -11.48 -4.30
CA LEU A 545 42.30 -12.58 -3.42
C LEU A 545 41.56 -13.88 -3.76
N LEU A 546 40.22 -13.82 -3.82
CA LEU A 546 39.37 -14.98 -4.17
C LEU A 546 39.74 -15.59 -5.54
N ALA A 547 39.95 -14.74 -6.54
CA ALA A 547 40.35 -15.17 -7.87
C ALA A 547 41.76 -15.81 -7.87
N SER A 548 42.73 -15.21 -7.15
CA SER A 548 44.11 -15.70 -7.09
C SER A 548 44.24 -17.06 -6.42
N THR A 549 43.33 -17.42 -5.51
CA THR A 549 43.36 -18.68 -4.76
C THR A 549 42.52 -19.80 -5.40
N GLY A 550 42.04 -19.60 -6.63
CA GLY A 550 41.24 -20.60 -7.35
C GLY A 550 39.82 -20.76 -6.81
N THR A 551 39.27 -19.78 -6.11
CA THR A 551 37.89 -19.85 -5.60
C THR A 551 36.91 -19.60 -6.75
N HIS A 552 35.97 -20.54 -6.98
CA HIS A 552 35.00 -20.44 -8.08
C HIS A 552 33.62 -19.94 -7.63
N THR A 553 33.18 -20.37 -6.45
CA THR A 553 31.89 -19.98 -5.86
C THR A 553 32.06 -19.61 -4.40
N VAL A 554 31.09 -18.87 -3.88
CA VAL A 554 31.09 -18.37 -2.51
C VAL A 554 29.65 -18.19 -2.03
N LYS A 555 29.39 -18.49 -0.75
CA LYS A 555 28.11 -18.13 -0.13
C LYS A 555 28.11 -16.69 0.36
N ILE A 556 27.10 -15.94 -0.06
CA ILE A 556 26.85 -14.56 0.36
C ILE A 556 25.47 -14.44 0.98
N PHE A 557 25.26 -13.37 1.76
CA PHE A 557 23.92 -12.96 2.15
C PHE A 557 23.24 -12.25 0.99
N LYS A 558 22.03 -12.70 0.66
CA LYS A 558 21.22 -12.14 -0.44
C LYS A 558 20.81 -10.71 -0.11
N LYS A 559 21.12 -9.77 -1.00
CA LYS A 559 20.63 -8.39 -0.89
C LYS A 559 19.10 -8.35 -1.09
N PRO A 560 18.36 -7.58 -0.28
CA PRO A 560 16.92 -7.42 -0.46
C PRO A 560 16.61 -6.59 -1.72
N THR A 561 15.50 -6.91 -2.37
CA THR A 561 14.89 -6.09 -3.42
C THR A 561 13.99 -5.02 -2.79
N VAL A 562 14.17 -3.77 -3.18
CA VAL A 562 13.49 -2.61 -2.58
C VAL A 562 12.59 -1.93 -3.59
N GLY A 563 11.28 -1.89 -3.33
CA GLY A 563 10.32 -1.13 -4.13
C GLY A 563 10.14 0.30 -3.60
N VAL A 564 10.13 1.31 -4.47
CA VAL A 564 9.92 2.72 -4.08
C VAL A 564 8.68 3.28 -4.76
N LEU A 565 7.73 3.78 -3.96
CA LEU A 565 6.44 4.33 -4.39
C LEU A 565 6.25 5.75 -3.82
N SER A 566 5.78 6.69 -4.62
CA SER A 566 5.29 7.99 -4.12
C SER A 566 3.77 8.01 -4.08
N THR A 567 3.16 8.74 -3.14
CA THR A 567 1.71 8.87 -3.00
C THR A 567 1.29 10.33 -2.97
N GLY A 568 0.24 10.68 -3.71
CA GLY A 568 -0.37 12.02 -3.65
C GLY A 568 -0.95 12.48 -4.98
N ASP A 569 -2.15 13.08 -4.92
CA ASP A 569 -2.85 13.63 -6.09
C ASP A 569 -2.18 14.89 -6.65
N GLU A 570 -1.32 15.57 -5.87
CA GLU A 570 -0.55 16.73 -6.30
C GLU A 570 0.67 16.36 -7.16
N LEU A 571 1.08 15.09 -7.14
CA LEU A 571 2.33 14.66 -7.76
C LEU A 571 2.18 14.49 -9.28
N VAL A 572 3.18 14.99 -10.00
CA VAL A 572 3.41 14.69 -11.41
C VAL A 572 4.79 14.10 -11.59
N GLU A 573 4.98 13.34 -12.67
CA GLU A 573 6.29 12.76 -13.00
C GLU A 573 7.37 13.84 -13.15
N HIS A 574 8.57 13.50 -12.73
CA HIS A 574 9.71 14.42 -12.69
C HIS A 574 10.20 14.82 -14.10
N ASP A 575 10.04 13.93 -15.08
CA ASP A 575 10.41 14.10 -16.48
C ASP A 575 9.27 14.58 -17.38
N ASP A 576 8.06 14.71 -16.84
CA ASP A 576 6.90 15.21 -17.58
C ASP A 576 7.13 16.66 -18.04
N ARG A 577 7.15 16.90 -19.35
CA ARG A 577 7.43 18.21 -19.94
C ARG A 577 6.32 19.24 -19.73
N ARG A 578 5.15 18.85 -19.21
CA ARG A 578 4.04 19.77 -19.04
C ARG A 578 4.33 20.87 -18.01
N VAL A 579 3.64 21.99 -18.15
CA VAL A 579 3.66 23.08 -17.18
C VAL A 579 2.78 22.70 -15.98
N LEU A 580 3.29 22.92 -14.76
CA LEU A 580 2.56 22.63 -13.53
C LEU A 580 1.37 23.57 -13.37
N THR A 581 0.21 23.04 -12.98
CA THR A 581 -1.01 23.81 -12.73
C THR A 581 -1.68 23.34 -11.44
N GLY A 582 -2.53 24.17 -10.83
CA GLY A 582 -3.45 23.72 -9.77
C GLY A 582 -2.81 23.12 -8.51
N GLY A 583 -1.64 23.62 -8.09
CA GLY A 583 -0.95 23.12 -6.89
C GLY A 583 -0.07 21.88 -7.12
N GLN A 584 0.07 21.44 -8.38
CA GLN A 584 0.92 20.30 -8.73
C GLN A 584 2.39 20.57 -8.43
N ILE A 585 3.08 19.52 -7.99
CA ILE A 585 4.52 19.49 -7.78
C ILE A 585 5.13 18.24 -8.42
N ARG A 586 6.40 18.30 -8.77
CA ARG A 586 7.11 17.14 -9.34
C ARG A 586 7.55 16.18 -8.24
N ASP A 587 7.39 14.89 -8.51
CA ASP A 587 7.91 13.85 -7.63
C ASP A 587 9.45 13.87 -7.63
N SER A 588 10.02 14.45 -6.57
CA SER A 588 11.47 14.50 -6.37
C SER A 588 11.98 13.44 -5.40
N ASN A 589 11.09 12.84 -4.60
CA ASN A 589 11.47 11.90 -3.56
C ASN A 589 11.87 10.57 -4.17
N ARG A 590 11.00 9.97 -4.97
CA ARG A 590 11.23 8.64 -5.57
C ARG A 590 12.54 8.56 -6.36
N PRO A 591 12.85 9.46 -7.32
CA PRO A 591 14.15 9.41 -8.01
C PRO A 591 15.34 9.62 -7.06
N SER A 592 15.20 10.49 -6.04
CA SER A 592 16.26 10.71 -5.05
C SER A 592 16.53 9.48 -4.18
N LEU A 593 15.47 8.79 -3.72
CA LEU A 593 15.58 7.59 -2.90
C LEU A 593 16.14 6.41 -3.71
N ILE A 594 15.66 6.23 -4.95
CA ILE A 594 16.17 5.20 -5.86
C ILE A 594 17.66 5.42 -6.13
N SER A 595 18.08 6.66 -6.39
CA SER A 595 19.49 6.99 -6.61
C SER A 595 20.36 6.65 -5.38
N CYS A 596 19.87 6.97 -4.18
CA CYS A 596 20.57 6.65 -2.93
C CYS A 596 20.66 5.14 -2.68
N LEU A 597 19.60 4.39 -2.94
CA LEU A 597 19.59 2.93 -2.74
C LEU A 597 20.50 2.22 -3.75
N ARG A 598 20.51 2.68 -5.01
CA ARG A 598 21.40 2.16 -6.05
C ARG A 598 22.87 2.45 -5.77
N SER A 599 23.21 3.60 -5.17
CA SER A 599 24.60 3.89 -4.80
C SER A 599 25.13 2.93 -3.72
N TRP A 600 24.25 2.37 -2.90
CA TRP A 600 24.57 1.29 -1.95
C TRP A 600 24.53 -0.12 -2.57
N GLY A 601 24.17 -0.25 -3.85
CA GLY A 601 24.14 -1.51 -4.57
C GLY A 601 22.93 -2.40 -4.28
N PHE A 602 21.82 -1.82 -3.78
CA PHE A 602 20.54 -2.54 -3.63
C PHE A 602 19.77 -2.60 -4.94
N GLN A 603 19.11 -3.73 -5.20
CA GLN A 603 18.20 -3.85 -6.34
C GLN A 603 16.94 -3.05 -6.05
N THR A 604 16.70 -2.01 -6.85
CA THR A 604 15.56 -1.10 -6.67
C THR A 604 14.52 -1.25 -7.77
N VAL A 605 13.26 -1.39 -7.40
CA VAL A 605 12.10 -1.37 -8.29
C VAL A 605 11.39 -0.02 -8.16
N ASP A 606 11.20 0.67 -9.27
CA ASP A 606 10.39 1.88 -9.34
C ASP A 606 8.91 1.49 -9.45
N LEU A 607 8.12 1.80 -8.41
CA LEU A 607 6.69 1.49 -8.35
C LEU A 607 5.80 2.66 -8.83
N GLY A 608 6.40 3.78 -9.23
CA GLY A 608 5.69 4.95 -9.75
C GLY A 608 5.00 5.80 -8.68
N ILE A 609 3.94 6.48 -9.11
CA ILE A 609 3.08 7.34 -8.28
C ILE A 609 1.73 6.65 -8.11
N ALA A 610 1.31 6.40 -6.87
CA ALA A 610 -0.05 5.99 -6.54
C ALA A 610 -0.89 7.21 -6.16
N ARG A 611 -2.04 7.38 -6.82
CA ARG A 611 -2.99 8.45 -6.49
C ARG A 611 -3.81 8.13 -5.26
N ASP A 612 -4.24 9.17 -4.55
CA ASP A 612 -5.19 9.05 -3.44
C ASP A 612 -6.62 8.91 -3.97
N THR A 613 -6.88 9.42 -5.19
CA THR A 613 -8.16 9.29 -5.90
C THR A 613 -8.00 8.73 -7.33
N PRO A 614 -8.81 7.72 -7.73
CA PRO A 614 -9.91 7.07 -7.00
C PRO A 614 -9.44 6.10 -5.90
N ALA A 615 -10.30 5.84 -4.90
CA ALA A 615 -9.97 4.96 -3.78
C ALA A 615 -9.62 3.53 -4.24
N GLY A 616 -8.48 3.01 -3.78
CA GLY A 616 -8.01 1.65 -4.06
C GLY A 616 -6.73 1.57 -4.90
N GLU A 617 -6.31 2.65 -5.56
CA GLU A 617 -5.08 2.65 -6.37
C GLU A 617 -3.82 2.38 -5.52
N LEU A 618 -3.72 3.02 -4.35
CA LEU A 618 -2.66 2.74 -3.37
C LEU A 618 -2.63 1.28 -2.90
N GLU A 619 -3.81 0.70 -2.62
CA GLU A 619 -3.90 -0.71 -2.24
C GLU A 619 -3.39 -1.60 -3.38
N GLN A 620 -3.84 -1.35 -4.60
CA GLN A 620 -3.46 -2.13 -5.77
C GLN A 620 -1.96 -2.04 -6.03
N ALA A 621 -1.36 -0.85 -5.92
CA ALA A 621 0.07 -0.63 -6.06
C ALA A 621 0.87 -1.43 -5.01
N LEU A 622 0.47 -1.38 -3.73
CA LEU A 622 1.12 -2.11 -2.65
C LEU A 622 0.99 -3.63 -2.84
N ARG A 623 -0.20 -4.15 -3.16
CA ARG A 623 -0.39 -5.58 -3.45
C ARG A 623 0.39 -6.03 -4.69
N GLY A 624 0.41 -5.19 -5.73
CA GLY A 624 1.15 -5.41 -6.97
C GLY A 624 2.66 -5.53 -6.70
N ALA A 625 3.22 -4.63 -5.89
CA ALA A 625 4.61 -4.66 -5.47
C ALA A 625 4.97 -5.94 -4.69
N LEU A 626 4.13 -6.34 -3.73
CA LEU A 626 4.34 -7.57 -2.94
C LEU A 626 4.26 -8.85 -3.79
N ARG A 627 3.44 -8.86 -4.85
CA ARG A 627 3.21 -10.04 -5.70
C ARG A 627 4.03 -10.05 -7.00
N GLY A 628 4.70 -8.97 -7.35
CA GLY A 628 5.34 -8.81 -8.67
C GLY A 628 4.35 -8.72 -9.84
N LEU A 629 3.13 -8.21 -9.60
CA LEU A 629 2.02 -8.18 -10.57
C LEU A 629 1.77 -6.77 -11.16
N GLY A 630 2.72 -5.86 -11.05
CA GLY A 630 2.61 -4.48 -11.57
C GLY A 630 2.81 -4.35 -13.08
N ALA A 631 2.49 -3.17 -13.62
CA ALA A 631 2.78 -2.82 -15.00
C ALA A 631 4.28 -3.02 -15.31
N GLY A 632 4.60 -3.99 -16.16
CA GLY A 632 5.98 -4.28 -16.57
C GLY A 632 6.66 -5.53 -15.99
N GLN A 633 5.93 -6.50 -15.41
CA GLN A 633 6.51 -7.77 -14.89
C GLN A 633 7.70 -7.55 -13.92
N GLN A 634 7.53 -6.65 -12.96
CA GLN A 634 8.56 -6.38 -11.94
C GLN A 634 8.71 -7.57 -10.97
N PRO A 635 9.92 -7.89 -10.49
CA PRO A 635 10.10 -8.94 -9.48
C PRO A 635 9.40 -8.55 -8.17
N PRO A 636 8.95 -9.53 -7.36
CA PRO A 636 8.41 -9.26 -6.04
C PRO A 636 9.47 -8.58 -5.16
N VAL A 637 9.05 -7.57 -4.39
CA VAL A 637 9.96 -6.80 -3.53
C VAL A 637 9.96 -7.32 -2.10
N ASP A 638 11.12 -7.28 -1.45
CA ASP A 638 11.28 -7.69 -0.06
C ASP A 638 10.91 -6.57 0.92
N ILE A 639 11.22 -5.32 0.54
CA ILE A 639 10.91 -4.09 1.27
C ILE A 639 10.17 -3.11 0.35
N ILE A 640 9.15 -2.44 0.88
CA ILE A 640 8.48 -1.32 0.21
C ILE A 640 8.81 -0.02 0.95
N ILE A 641 9.24 0.99 0.20
CA ILE A 641 9.43 2.36 0.67
C ILE A 641 8.36 3.22 0.01
N THR A 642 7.62 3.96 0.82
CA THR A 642 6.57 4.88 0.39
C THR A 642 6.92 6.29 0.81
N THR A 643 6.54 7.30 0.02
CA THR A 643 6.67 8.72 0.42
C THR A 643 5.35 9.46 0.22
N GLY A 644 4.97 10.28 1.21
CA GLY A 644 3.63 10.88 1.24
C GLY A 644 2.64 10.05 2.07
N GLY A 645 1.43 10.56 2.29
CA GLY A 645 0.33 9.77 2.89
C GLY A 645 0.49 9.33 4.36
N VAL A 646 1.45 9.89 5.12
CA VAL A 646 1.81 9.44 6.50
C VAL A 646 1.49 10.42 7.63
N SER A 647 0.90 11.58 7.31
CA SER A 647 0.68 12.66 8.27
C SER A 647 -0.61 12.46 9.09
N MET A 648 -1.38 13.55 9.29
CA MET A 648 -2.70 13.57 9.94
C MET A 648 -3.80 14.15 9.02
N GLY A 649 -3.54 14.22 7.71
CA GLY A 649 -4.45 14.67 6.67
C GLY A 649 -5.57 13.66 6.38
N GLU A 650 -6.60 14.15 5.69
CA GLU A 650 -7.78 13.36 5.31
C GLU A 650 -7.47 12.28 4.26
N LEU A 651 -6.51 12.55 3.39
CA LEU A 651 -6.06 11.65 2.33
C LEU A 651 -4.78 10.87 2.73
N ASP A 652 -4.42 10.83 4.01
CA ASP A 652 -3.34 9.96 4.49
C ASP A 652 -3.83 8.50 4.60
N LEU A 653 -4.01 7.87 3.43
CA LEU A 653 -4.60 6.55 3.29
C LEU A 653 -3.65 5.40 3.65
N LEU A 654 -2.36 5.66 3.78
CA LEU A 654 -1.34 4.63 3.88
C LEU A 654 -1.42 3.82 5.18
N LYS A 655 -1.53 4.48 6.35
CA LYS A 655 -1.67 3.80 7.64
C LYS A 655 -2.94 2.94 7.69
N PRO A 656 -4.12 3.47 7.29
CA PRO A 656 -5.34 2.67 7.19
C PRO A 656 -5.23 1.49 6.23
N THR A 657 -4.61 1.67 5.06
CA THR A 657 -4.43 0.58 4.08
C THR A 657 -3.52 -0.52 4.63
N ILE A 658 -2.43 -0.17 5.31
CA ILE A 658 -1.54 -1.16 5.93
C ILE A 658 -2.30 -1.98 6.99
N GLU A 659 -2.99 -1.32 7.94
CA GLU A 659 -3.65 -2.01 9.05
C GLU A 659 -4.90 -2.78 8.62
N ARG A 660 -5.79 -2.14 7.87
CA ARG A 660 -7.15 -2.66 7.62
C ARG A 660 -7.24 -3.57 6.41
N VAL A 661 -6.36 -3.36 5.42
CA VAL A 661 -6.50 -3.97 4.10
C VAL A 661 -5.41 -4.99 3.82
N LEU A 662 -4.16 -4.66 4.17
CA LEU A 662 -3.04 -5.58 4.07
C LEU A 662 -2.91 -6.49 5.30
N GLY A 663 -3.60 -6.17 6.40
CA GLY A 663 -3.49 -6.92 7.66
C GLY A 663 -2.11 -6.78 8.30
N GLY A 664 -1.41 -5.67 8.01
CA GLY A 664 -0.10 -5.35 8.55
C GLY A 664 -0.18 -4.76 9.96
N THR A 665 0.95 -4.80 10.66
CA THR A 665 1.12 -4.20 11.98
C THR A 665 1.98 -2.95 11.84
N ILE A 666 1.46 -1.80 12.28
CA ILE A 666 2.25 -0.58 12.41
C ILE A 666 2.97 -0.62 13.75
N HIS A 667 4.29 -0.66 13.70
CA HIS A 667 5.14 -0.74 14.89
C HIS A 667 5.36 0.62 15.53
N PHE A 668 5.51 1.65 14.69
CA PHE A 668 5.45 3.04 15.12
C PHE A 668 5.03 3.96 13.97
N GLY A 669 4.42 5.10 14.32
CA GLY A 669 3.96 6.09 13.34
C GLY A 669 4.54 7.50 13.51
N ARG A 670 5.36 7.72 14.54
CA ARG A 670 5.97 9.02 14.90
C ARG A 670 7.30 8.87 15.61
N VAL A 671 8.27 9.70 15.23
CA VAL A 671 9.60 9.75 15.85
C VAL A 671 9.95 11.18 16.30
N SER A 672 10.62 11.31 17.45
CA SER A 672 11.06 12.55 18.07
C SER A 672 12.33 13.08 17.41
N MET A 673 12.19 13.51 16.15
CA MET A 673 13.32 13.99 15.35
C MET A 673 12.95 15.18 14.47
N LYS A 674 13.97 15.86 13.95
CA LYS A 674 13.86 16.94 12.99
C LYS A 674 14.95 16.81 11.93
N PRO A 675 14.62 16.86 10.62
CA PRO A 675 13.30 16.59 10.04
C PRO A 675 12.92 15.11 10.20
N GLY A 676 11.68 14.71 9.88
CA GLY A 676 11.30 13.28 9.88
C GLY A 676 10.17 12.82 10.81
N LYS A 677 9.52 13.73 11.57
CA LYS A 677 8.53 13.37 12.59
C LYS A 677 7.49 12.29 12.22
N PRO A 678 6.81 12.31 11.06
CA PRO A 678 5.72 11.37 10.76
C PRO A 678 6.18 10.05 10.11
N THR A 679 7.45 9.68 10.20
CA THR A 679 7.94 8.38 9.71
C THR A 679 7.20 7.24 10.36
N THR A 680 6.79 6.27 9.53
CA THR A 680 6.03 5.10 9.94
C THR A 680 6.74 3.84 9.47
N PHE A 681 6.78 2.82 10.33
CA PHE A 681 7.35 1.51 10.04
C PHE A 681 6.34 0.43 10.35
N ALA A 682 6.19 -0.53 9.43
CA ALA A 682 5.21 -1.59 9.54
C ALA A 682 5.73 -2.91 8.94
N SER A 683 5.17 -4.02 9.41
CA SER A 683 5.33 -5.33 8.79
C SER A 683 3.99 -5.85 8.26
N VAL A 684 4.02 -6.55 7.13
CA VAL A 684 2.84 -7.11 6.47
C VAL A 684 3.01 -8.61 6.28
N PRO A 685 2.01 -9.44 6.65
CA PRO A 685 2.06 -10.87 6.39
C PRO A 685 1.96 -11.16 4.90
N TYR A 686 2.86 -12.00 4.39
CA TYR A 686 2.95 -12.40 3.00
C TYR A 686 2.95 -13.92 2.89
N LYS A 687 2.21 -14.45 1.92
CA LYS A 687 2.25 -15.88 1.60
C LYS A 687 2.92 -16.01 0.23
N PRO A 688 4.13 -16.60 0.15
CA PRO A 688 4.79 -16.81 -1.14
C PRO A 688 3.94 -17.73 -2.04
N THR A 689 3.75 -17.32 -3.29
CA THR A 689 3.21 -18.19 -4.35
C THR A 689 4.32 -19.16 -4.74
N SER A 690 4.22 -20.42 -4.31
CA SER A 690 5.22 -21.45 -4.55
C SER A 690 5.45 -21.73 -6.05
N SER A 691 6.61 -21.35 -6.60
CA SER A 691 7.23 -22.00 -7.78
C SER A 691 8.67 -21.59 -8.11
N SER A 692 9.49 -21.10 -7.17
CA SER A 692 10.89 -20.70 -7.50
C SER A 692 11.96 -21.03 -6.45
N SER A 693 11.79 -22.06 -5.63
CA SER A 693 12.91 -22.64 -4.88
C SER A 693 13.44 -23.89 -5.59
N THR A 694 14.37 -23.70 -6.52
CA THR A 694 15.35 -24.72 -6.91
C THR A 694 16.35 -24.87 -5.75
N SER A 695 16.02 -25.74 -4.81
CA SER A 695 17.02 -26.36 -3.93
C SER A 695 16.69 -27.84 -3.81
N PRO A 696 17.57 -28.74 -4.26
CA PRO A 696 17.35 -30.17 -4.13
C PRO A 696 17.64 -30.63 -2.69
N SER A 697 16.87 -31.62 -2.27
CA SER A 697 17.07 -32.50 -1.12
C SER A 697 16.75 -31.97 0.30
N THR A 698 15.50 -32.16 0.75
CA THR A 698 15.17 -32.85 2.03
C THR A 698 13.68 -33.26 1.99
N PRO A 699 13.25 -34.45 2.49
CA PRO A 699 11.86 -34.89 2.41
C PRO A 699 10.94 -34.03 3.27
N ALA A 700 9.75 -33.74 2.75
CA ALA A 700 8.72 -32.92 3.36
C ALA A 700 8.28 -33.45 4.74
N SER A 701 8.62 -32.72 5.79
CA SER A 701 7.86 -32.73 7.05
C SER A 701 6.70 -31.76 6.94
N THR A 702 5.50 -32.24 7.26
CA THR A 702 4.25 -31.50 7.49
C THR A 702 4.47 -30.35 8.50
N SER A 703 4.92 -29.21 8.01
CA SER A 703 4.96 -27.94 8.73
C SER A 703 4.01 -26.98 8.01
N GLN A 704 3.12 -26.34 8.76
CA GLN A 704 2.30 -25.25 8.27
C GLN A 704 3.22 -24.23 7.59
N GLN A 705 3.02 -23.93 6.31
CA GLN A 705 3.80 -22.89 5.62
C GLN A 705 3.69 -21.58 6.41
N GLU A 706 4.77 -21.22 7.10
CA GLU A 706 4.87 -19.99 7.88
C GLU A 706 4.70 -18.80 6.92
N ARG A 707 3.87 -17.82 7.32
CA ARG A 707 3.71 -16.59 6.53
C ARG A 707 5.00 -15.79 6.65
N GLU A 708 5.68 -15.55 5.53
CA GLU A 708 6.80 -14.60 5.47
C GLU A 708 6.32 -13.20 5.84
N ARG A 709 7.22 -12.35 6.36
CA ARG A 709 6.93 -10.95 6.65
C ARG A 709 7.62 -10.05 5.63
N ARG A 710 6.91 -9.04 5.15
CA ARG A 710 7.45 -7.97 4.28
C ARG A 710 7.42 -6.66 5.03
N LEU A 711 8.47 -5.86 4.90
CA LEU A 711 8.57 -4.58 5.61
C LEU A 711 8.08 -3.43 4.73
N ILE A 712 7.39 -2.48 5.35
CA ILE A 712 6.98 -1.23 4.73
C ILE A 712 7.54 -0.07 5.55
N PHE A 713 8.35 0.76 4.90
CA PHE A 713 8.81 2.03 5.42
C PHE A 713 8.04 3.15 4.75
N SER A 714 7.35 3.95 5.54
CA SER A 714 6.55 5.05 5.04
C SER A 714 7.14 6.37 5.50
N LEU A 715 7.84 7.01 4.57
CA LEU A 715 8.64 8.18 4.79
C LEU A 715 7.82 9.47 4.58
N PRO A 716 8.17 10.58 5.25
CA PRO A 716 7.42 11.82 5.10
C PRO A 716 7.53 12.39 3.68
N GLY A 717 6.45 13.00 3.17
CA GLY A 717 6.43 13.57 1.81
C GLY A 717 7.37 14.77 1.58
N ASN A 718 7.86 15.41 2.65
CA ASN A 718 8.87 16.47 2.54
C ASN A 718 10.22 15.88 2.11
N PRO A 719 10.88 16.38 1.04
CA PRO A 719 12.02 15.68 0.45
C PRO A 719 13.24 15.51 1.37
N VAL A 720 13.55 16.52 2.18
CA VAL A 720 14.65 16.40 3.15
C VAL A 720 14.32 15.36 4.20
N SER A 721 13.08 15.35 4.69
CA SER A 721 12.64 14.36 5.66
C SER A 721 12.77 12.94 5.08
N ALA A 722 12.29 12.72 3.85
CA ALA A 722 12.34 11.42 3.20
C ALA A 722 13.78 10.88 3.15
N LEU A 723 14.73 11.64 2.61
CA LEU A 723 16.10 11.19 2.46
C LEU A 723 16.84 11.03 3.80
N VAL A 724 16.59 11.90 4.78
CA VAL A 724 17.13 11.75 6.14
C VAL A 724 16.62 10.47 6.78
N THR A 725 15.32 10.20 6.66
CA THR A 725 14.69 9.01 7.26
C THR A 725 15.06 7.72 6.53
N LEU A 726 15.33 7.77 5.22
CA LEU A 726 15.92 6.65 4.47
C LEU A 726 17.25 6.24 5.10
N ASN A 727 18.17 7.19 5.23
CA ASN A 727 19.51 6.93 5.75
C ASN A 727 19.51 6.52 7.23
N LEU A 728 18.59 7.05 8.03
CA LEU A 728 18.52 6.76 9.46
C LEU A 728 17.78 5.47 9.79
N PHE A 729 16.77 5.06 9.03
CA PHE A 729 15.91 3.93 9.41
C PHE A 729 15.94 2.78 8.41
N VAL A 730 15.85 3.11 7.12
CA VAL A 730 15.77 2.09 6.07
C VAL A 730 17.14 1.47 5.84
N LEU A 731 18.20 2.28 5.74
CA LEU A 731 19.55 1.81 5.48
C LEU A 731 20.06 0.83 6.55
N PRO A 732 19.90 1.08 7.87
CA PRO A 732 20.21 0.08 8.90
C PRO A 732 19.51 -1.27 8.70
N SER A 733 18.20 -1.26 8.39
CA SER A 733 17.44 -2.49 8.13
C SER A 733 17.99 -3.24 6.91
N LEU A 734 18.31 -2.50 5.84
CA LEU A 734 18.94 -3.07 4.65
C LEU A 734 20.32 -3.67 4.93
N HIS A 735 21.14 -2.99 5.74
CA HIS A 735 22.45 -3.48 6.18
C HIS A 735 22.33 -4.76 7.02
N GLN A 736 21.29 -4.88 7.85
CA GLN A 736 20.99 -6.11 8.58
C GLN A 736 20.58 -7.25 7.63
N MET A 737 19.69 -6.99 6.66
CA MET A 737 19.24 -8.00 5.69
C MET A 737 20.33 -8.45 4.70
N MET A 738 21.34 -7.61 4.44
CA MET A 738 22.53 -8.03 3.67
C MET A 738 23.62 -8.67 4.54
N GLY A 739 23.35 -8.91 5.83
CA GLY A 739 24.26 -9.62 6.73
C GLY A 739 25.44 -8.79 7.27
N LEU A 740 25.43 -7.47 7.12
CA LEU A 740 26.52 -6.60 7.60
C LEU A 740 26.61 -6.58 9.14
N ALA A 741 25.50 -6.84 9.83
CA ALA A 741 25.46 -7.04 11.27
C ALA A 741 26.13 -8.33 11.75
N ALA A 742 26.40 -9.29 10.85
CA ALA A 742 27.07 -10.55 11.18
C ALA A 742 28.61 -10.44 11.18
N SER A 743 29.15 -9.26 10.85
CA SER A 743 30.60 -9.04 10.83
C SER A 743 31.19 -9.09 12.23
N THR A 744 32.13 -10.01 12.44
CA THR A 744 32.88 -10.15 13.71
C THR A 744 34.20 -9.38 13.69
N SER A 745 34.56 -8.78 12.54
CA SER A 745 35.81 -8.03 12.36
C SER A 745 35.69 -6.63 12.97
N HIS A 746 36.61 -6.27 13.88
CA HIS A 746 36.70 -4.92 14.45
C HIS A 746 36.89 -3.80 13.40
N LYS A 747 37.29 -4.14 12.17
CA LYS A 747 37.34 -3.18 11.05
C LYS A 747 35.96 -2.66 10.63
N TYR A 748 34.87 -3.38 10.92
CA TYR A 748 33.53 -3.13 10.39
C TYR A 748 32.40 -3.27 11.43
N ALA A 749 32.74 -3.44 12.70
CA ALA A 749 31.80 -3.73 13.80
C ALA A 749 30.71 -2.65 14.07
N SER A 750 30.76 -1.50 13.38
CA SER A 750 29.77 -0.42 13.46
C SER A 750 29.12 -0.06 12.12
N ASN A 751 29.19 -0.96 11.12
CA ASN A 751 28.79 -0.64 9.74
C ASN A 751 27.27 -0.61 9.47
N VAL A 752 26.42 -0.87 10.46
CA VAL A 752 24.98 -0.80 10.27
C VAL A 752 24.54 0.67 10.25
N GLY A 753 23.99 1.13 9.12
CA GLY A 753 23.68 2.54 8.89
C GLY A 753 24.86 3.36 8.35
N LEU A 754 24.81 4.67 8.59
CA LEU A 754 25.87 5.60 8.17
C LEU A 754 27.03 5.62 9.17
N PRO A 755 28.29 5.75 8.70
CA PRO A 755 29.42 5.88 9.60
C PRO A 755 29.37 7.21 10.35
N ILE A 756 29.68 7.14 11.64
CA ILE A 756 29.71 8.29 12.56
C ILE A 756 31.15 8.80 12.66
N VAL A 757 31.34 10.08 12.43
CA VAL A 757 32.60 10.79 12.67
C VAL A 757 32.39 11.96 13.61
N SER A 758 33.47 12.42 14.24
CA SER A 758 33.47 13.67 14.97
C SER A 758 33.99 14.80 14.08
N ALA A 759 33.26 15.91 14.00
CA ALA A 759 33.62 17.08 13.21
C ALA A 759 33.51 18.36 14.04
N ILE A 760 34.37 19.34 13.75
CA ILE A 760 34.41 20.64 14.42
C ILE A 760 33.46 21.60 13.70
N LEU A 761 32.56 22.26 14.42
CA LEU A 761 31.65 23.22 13.81
C LEU A 761 32.39 24.46 13.30
N ALA A 762 32.16 24.80 12.02
CA ALA A 762 32.71 26.01 11.40
C ALA A 762 31.95 27.30 11.75
N HIS A 763 30.79 27.19 12.42
CA HIS A 763 30.02 28.33 12.94
C HIS A 763 28.98 27.84 13.94
N ALA A 764 28.44 28.77 14.74
CA ALA A 764 27.42 28.44 15.73
C ALA A 764 26.08 28.01 15.10
N ILE A 765 25.43 27.00 15.68
CA ILE A 765 24.15 26.44 15.19
C ILE A 765 23.10 26.43 16.32
N PRO A 766 21.89 27.01 16.11
CA PRO A 766 20.82 26.97 17.11
C PRO A 766 20.28 25.56 17.32
N LEU A 767 19.97 25.21 18.58
CA LEU A 767 19.40 23.92 18.96
C LEU A 767 17.86 23.92 18.93
N ASP A 768 17.28 22.77 18.61
CA ASP A 768 15.85 22.53 18.83
C ASP A 768 15.62 22.12 20.29
N PRO A 769 14.67 22.74 21.02
CA PRO A 769 14.51 22.51 22.45
C PRO A 769 13.89 21.15 22.80
N LYS A 770 13.32 20.42 21.82
CA LYS A 770 12.52 19.21 22.11
C LYS A 770 12.96 17.98 21.35
N ARG A 771 13.62 18.12 20.20
CA ARG A 771 13.90 17.00 19.28
C ARG A 771 15.34 17.02 18.82
N THR A 772 15.89 15.82 18.62
CA THR A 772 17.19 15.67 17.98
C THR A 772 17.08 16.16 16.53
N GLU A 773 17.95 17.10 16.15
CA GLU A 773 18.02 17.61 14.79
C GLU A 773 19.15 16.93 14.02
N TYR A 774 18.80 16.29 12.90
CA TYR A 774 19.72 15.77 11.90
C TYR A 774 19.98 16.87 10.88
N HIS A 775 20.97 17.69 11.21
CA HIS A 775 21.27 18.94 10.53
C HIS A 775 22.15 18.69 9.32
N ARG A 776 21.74 19.13 8.12
CA ARG A 776 22.54 18.88 6.91
C ARG A 776 23.78 19.76 6.93
N ALA A 777 24.93 19.12 6.72
CA ALA A 777 26.22 19.79 6.70
C ALA A 777 27.11 19.25 5.58
N ILE A 778 28.12 20.05 5.27
CA ILE A 778 29.29 19.66 4.50
C ILE A 778 30.41 19.43 5.49
N VAL A 779 30.91 18.21 5.55
CA VAL A 779 32.11 17.83 6.30
C VAL A 779 33.30 17.86 5.34
N THR A 780 34.27 18.70 5.65
CA THR A 780 35.52 18.83 4.90
C THR A 780 36.71 18.43 5.75
N ALA A 781 37.74 17.87 5.10
CA ALA A 781 39.04 17.64 5.72
C ALA A 781 39.93 18.86 5.44
N SER A 782 40.43 19.50 6.49
CA SER A 782 41.33 20.64 6.36
C SER A 782 42.75 20.17 6.05
N ASN A 783 43.34 20.73 4.99
CA ASN A 783 44.75 20.49 4.65
C ASN A 783 45.73 21.12 5.67
N LYS A 784 45.28 22.06 6.50
CA LYS A 784 46.14 22.81 7.43
C LYS A 784 46.44 22.05 8.72
N ASP A 785 45.44 21.37 9.27
CA ASP A 785 45.55 20.68 10.56
C ASP A 785 45.10 19.20 10.50
N GLY A 786 44.64 18.72 9.34
CA GLY A 786 44.16 17.36 9.13
C GLY A 786 42.83 17.04 9.82
N ARG A 787 42.13 18.04 10.38
CA ARG A 787 40.87 17.84 11.11
C ARG A 787 39.66 17.93 10.21
N LEU A 788 38.55 17.35 10.67
CA LEU A 788 37.26 17.44 10.01
C LEU A 788 36.49 18.66 10.51
N TYR A 789 36.04 19.49 9.59
CA TYR A 789 35.20 20.66 9.86
C TYR A 789 33.81 20.45 9.26
N ALA A 790 32.78 20.92 9.96
CA ALA A 790 31.40 20.82 9.54
C ALA A 790 30.77 22.21 9.35
N ALA A 791 30.30 22.49 8.14
CA ALA A 791 29.57 23.71 7.82
C ALA A 791 28.11 23.39 7.47
N SER A 792 27.16 24.11 8.09
CA SER A 792 25.73 24.00 7.73
C SER A 792 25.49 24.32 6.26
N THR A 793 24.57 23.59 5.62
CA THR A 793 24.03 23.95 4.30
C THR A 793 22.88 24.97 4.37
N GLY A 794 22.65 25.53 5.55
CA GLY A 794 21.57 26.47 5.83
C GLY A 794 21.84 27.82 5.18
N LEU A 795 20.80 28.47 4.67
CA LEU A 795 20.92 29.87 4.23
C LEU A 795 20.58 30.78 5.41
N ALA A 796 21.34 31.86 5.58
CA ALA A 796 21.06 32.87 6.58
C ALA A 796 19.60 33.35 6.47
N GLY A 797 18.88 33.42 7.60
CA GLY A 797 17.47 33.84 7.68
C GLY A 797 16.42 32.78 7.28
N VAL A 798 16.78 31.74 6.52
CA VAL A 798 15.83 30.68 6.07
C VAL A 798 16.03 29.36 6.82
N GLY A 799 17.28 29.05 7.18
CA GLY A 799 17.65 27.86 7.95
C GLY A 799 17.47 26.54 7.19
N GLN A 800 17.19 25.48 7.96
CA GLN A 800 17.20 24.06 7.55
C GLN A 800 15.80 23.47 7.33
N ARG A 801 14.88 24.22 6.70
CA ARG A 801 13.49 23.76 6.43
C ARG A 801 13.44 22.41 5.71
N SER A 802 12.47 21.56 6.06
CA SER A 802 12.34 20.18 5.55
C SER A 802 11.85 20.10 4.09
N SER A 803 11.20 21.15 3.58
CA SER A 803 10.77 21.22 2.18
C SER A 803 11.87 21.70 1.22
N ARG A 804 13.01 22.18 1.74
CA ARG A 804 14.08 22.78 0.94
C ARG A 804 15.05 21.72 0.43
N VAL A 805 14.72 21.11 -0.70
CA VAL A 805 15.53 20.06 -1.37
C VAL A 805 16.96 20.52 -1.63
N GLY A 806 17.17 21.78 -2.02
CA GLY A 806 18.51 22.32 -2.31
C GLY A 806 19.50 22.28 -1.14
N SER A 807 19.04 22.09 0.11
CA SER A 807 19.94 21.88 1.27
C SER A 807 20.64 20.52 1.28
N LEU A 808 20.12 19.54 0.53
CA LEU A 808 20.70 18.21 0.37
C LEU A 808 21.78 18.17 -0.71
N ALA A 809 21.63 18.99 -1.77
CA ALA A 809 22.49 18.90 -2.95
C ALA A 809 24.00 19.07 -2.67
N LYS A 810 24.35 19.79 -1.60
CA LYS A 810 25.76 19.96 -1.17
C LYS A 810 26.12 19.17 0.08
N ALA A 811 25.14 18.56 0.76
CA ALA A 811 25.37 17.92 2.04
C ALA A 811 26.00 16.53 1.84
N ASN A 812 27.11 16.26 2.52
CA ASN A 812 27.70 14.92 2.62
C ASN A 812 27.57 14.35 4.03
N ALA A 813 26.96 15.07 4.98
CA ALA A 813 26.77 14.61 6.35
C ALA A 813 25.50 15.14 7.02
N LEU A 814 25.05 14.43 8.06
CA LEU A 814 24.01 14.84 8.99
C LEU A 814 24.62 15.00 10.39
N LEU A 815 24.69 16.23 10.89
CA LEU A 815 25.13 16.48 12.27
C LEU A 815 24.02 16.06 13.22
N VAL A 816 24.39 15.35 14.28
CA VAL A 816 23.47 14.89 15.33
C VAL A 816 23.41 15.93 16.44
N LEU A 817 22.44 16.84 16.35
CA LEU A 817 22.26 17.91 17.33
C LEU A 817 21.22 17.49 18.36
N ARG A 818 21.67 17.14 19.57
CA ARG A 818 20.77 16.72 20.65
C ARG A 818 19.87 17.87 21.11
N PRO A 819 18.66 17.59 21.65
CA PRO A 819 17.76 18.62 22.12
C PRO A 819 18.42 19.52 23.17
N GLY A 820 18.22 20.84 23.06
CA GLY A 820 18.78 21.80 24.00
C GLY A 820 18.30 23.22 23.76
N VAL A 821 18.59 24.10 24.73
CA VAL A 821 18.26 25.53 24.63
C VAL A 821 19.52 26.31 24.24
N GLY A 822 19.40 27.26 23.33
CA GLY A 822 20.51 28.10 22.88
C GLY A 822 21.12 27.62 21.56
N ARG A 823 22.44 27.64 21.46
CA ARG A 823 23.21 27.26 20.27
C ARG A 823 24.47 26.51 20.67
N ILE A 824 24.93 25.60 19.81
CA ILE A 824 26.28 25.04 19.88
C ILE A 824 27.19 26.08 19.24
N GLU A 825 28.26 26.46 19.93
CA GLU A 825 29.18 27.50 19.46
C GLU A 825 30.16 26.96 18.41
N GLU A 826 30.75 27.88 17.64
CA GLU A 826 31.84 27.56 16.71
C GLU A 826 33.01 26.85 17.45
N ASN A 827 33.73 26.00 16.73
CA ASN A 827 34.86 25.20 17.22
C ASN A 827 34.50 24.09 18.22
N GLN A 828 33.22 23.84 18.46
CA GLN A 828 32.79 22.68 19.25
C GLN A 828 32.73 21.41 18.40
N LEU A 829 33.03 20.28 19.03
CA LEU A 829 32.97 18.95 18.43
C LEU A 829 31.53 18.43 18.41
N VAL A 830 31.08 17.93 17.27
CA VAL A 830 29.75 17.32 17.10
C VAL A 830 29.85 16.00 16.34
N GLU A 831 28.92 15.09 16.64
CA GLU A 831 28.76 13.84 15.90
C GLU A 831 28.15 14.12 14.52
N ALA A 832 28.69 13.51 13.48
CA ALA A 832 28.25 13.63 12.10
C ALA A 832 28.11 12.26 11.45
N LEU A 833 26.93 11.95 10.92
CA LEU A 833 26.66 10.77 10.11
C LEU A 833 27.02 11.09 8.66
N LEU A 834 28.00 10.41 8.09
CA LEU A 834 28.44 10.66 6.72
C LEU A 834 27.51 9.98 5.72
N MET A 835 26.89 10.77 4.83
CA MET A 835 26.07 10.32 3.71
C MET A 835 26.88 10.11 2.43
N GLY A 836 28.09 10.69 2.34
CA GLY A 836 28.95 10.62 1.18
C GLY A 836 30.41 10.88 1.53
N SER A 837 31.27 10.97 0.51
CA SER A 837 32.70 11.16 0.69
C SER A 837 33.03 12.49 1.38
N ILE A 838 34.07 12.46 2.20
CA ILE A 838 34.68 13.66 2.78
C ILE A 838 35.38 14.42 1.66
N VAL A 839 35.17 15.73 1.60
CA VAL A 839 35.79 16.61 0.60
C VAL A 839 37.00 17.29 1.23
N SER A 840 38.09 17.50 0.51
CA SER A 840 39.21 18.32 1.00
C SER A 840 38.88 19.81 0.85
N ASP A 841 39.19 20.60 1.87
CA ASP A 841 39.17 22.07 1.78
C ASP A 841 40.59 22.57 1.50
N ASP A 842 40.74 23.50 0.56
CA ASP A 842 42.03 24.06 0.14
C ASP A 842 42.71 24.90 1.25
#